data_AF-A0A7X6GIT8-F1
#
_entry.id   AF-A0A7X6GIT8-F1
#
_cell.length_a   1.000
_cell.length_b   1.000
_cell.length_c   1.000
_cell.angle_alpha   90.00
_cell.angle_beta   90.00
_cell.angle_gamma   90.00
#
_symmetry.space_group_name_H-M   'P 1'
#
loop_
_entity.id
_entity.type
_entity.pdbx_description
1 polymer ?
#
loop_
_entity_poly.entity_id
_entity_poly.type
_entity_poly.pdbx_seq_one_letter_code
_entity_poly.pdbx_strand_id
1 'polypeptide(L)'
;MAQQAAEKRIVLITGASGGVGSALCEVLKKDYHLIGLDLTPCESAHESYECDFTSKDSISLALYKIHEKHGGHIACVIHLAAYYDFSGEDNPLYEALNVKGTADFLTELQRFDVDHFIYSSTMLIHRAGVPGEKITEDTPIEPGWTYPQSKADAEEAIRSHHGKIPYTLLRMAGLYDDHTAVPTLSYQIARIYERQFKSWVYSGDKMAGQAFLHKDDMVSLFTELVEKRHEVPKENVLLAGEDSVMGYQALQNRIGHLIYGEREWNTIEIPEYVAKPGAWLEEKTEPVVPDAFDHGEKPFIKPFMIDLSSDHYDLNLSRVKEQLNWRPQHHIYDALERLIDNLKKDPPGWYKANGITLPDWMQTAKEKEVNANAIREKHEDHYRDAHSNFIWAHFMNIGLAFWLLTAPFLLGYESRAMTISDMGSGLALLVFAGLSLSWRMSQARWAAGIVGFWVLSAPLVFWAPTAGAYLNGTLVGMLIIAFAVCSRPTPGVSLIAAETGPNIPPGWEFNPSSWVQRMPIILLAFVGFFISRYLCAFQLGHIDAVWEPFFAGGGGDPKNGTEEIITSEVSEAWPVPDAGLGAMTYALEILTGLMGSTRRWRTMPWLVMLFGIMIVPLGVVSIFFIIIQPIVIGTWCTLCLVGAAAMLIQIPYSLDELVATTEFLWRRKKQGRPLLRIFFTGDTDTGAWEGDEREFERGPITVFKDMIAGGVTLPWNLALCIPVGVWLMSTRLTLGTEGSTANADHVVGALVLTVVVTATAESGRMARYALVPLGLALFTTPFLLGAPLVSVVSSLLCGALLIGLSLRKGHIRASYGKWDKFIV
;
A
#
# COMPACT_ATOMS: atom_id res chain seq x y z
N MET A 1 3.28 -73.83 12.60
CA MET A 1 3.15 -73.60 11.15
C MET A 1 3.09 -72.10 10.95
N ALA A 2 4.22 -71.50 10.53
CA ALA A 2 4.30 -70.08 10.23
C ALA A 2 3.58 -69.84 8.90
N GLN A 3 2.56 -68.98 8.93
CA GLN A 3 1.84 -68.51 7.76
C GLN A 3 2.84 -67.65 6.97
N GLN A 4 3.37 -68.18 5.86
CA GLN A 4 4.12 -67.37 4.88
C GLN A 4 3.23 -66.19 4.48
N ALA A 5 3.60 -64.98 4.90
CA ALA A 5 2.97 -63.78 4.38
C ALA A 5 3.21 -63.78 2.87
N ALA A 6 2.14 -63.78 2.08
CA ALA A 6 2.25 -63.65 0.64
C ALA A 6 3.01 -62.36 0.32
N GLU A 7 4.02 -62.46 -0.52
CA GLU A 7 4.84 -61.32 -0.93
C GLU A 7 3.93 -60.28 -1.60
N LYS A 8 3.91 -59.06 -1.05
CA LYS A 8 3.04 -57.99 -1.56
C LYS A 8 3.42 -57.66 -3.00
N ARG A 9 2.42 -57.50 -3.86
CA ARG A 9 2.63 -57.12 -5.27
C ARG A 9 3.21 -55.70 -5.36
N ILE A 10 4.04 -55.48 -6.37
CA ILE A 10 4.77 -54.22 -6.53
C ILE A 10 3.94 -53.19 -7.28
N VAL A 11 3.84 -51.98 -6.73
CA VAL A 11 3.32 -50.79 -7.41
C VAL A 11 4.42 -49.74 -7.49
N LEU A 12 4.73 -49.30 -8.70
CA LEU A 12 5.74 -48.29 -9.00
C LEU A 12 5.05 -46.95 -9.18
N ILE A 13 5.46 -45.92 -8.44
CA ILE A 13 4.87 -44.58 -8.52
C ILE A 13 5.95 -43.59 -8.92
N THR A 14 5.77 -42.88 -10.03
CA THR A 14 6.66 -41.76 -10.40
C THR A 14 6.10 -40.44 -9.89
N GLY A 15 6.94 -39.45 -9.60
CA GLY A 15 6.49 -38.23 -8.92
C GLY A 15 6.04 -38.53 -7.47
N ALA A 16 6.63 -39.56 -6.86
CA ALA A 16 6.19 -40.12 -5.59
C ALA A 16 6.36 -39.17 -4.40
N SER A 17 7.32 -38.24 -4.45
CA SER A 17 7.51 -37.27 -3.36
C SER A 17 6.58 -36.05 -3.47
N GLY A 18 5.86 -35.92 -4.60
CA GLY A 18 4.86 -34.88 -4.82
C GLY A 18 3.57 -35.06 -3.99
N GLY A 19 2.71 -34.05 -4.03
CA GLY A 19 1.46 -34.03 -3.22
C GLY A 19 0.46 -35.14 -3.55
N VAL A 20 0.36 -35.52 -4.83
CA VAL A 20 -0.47 -36.66 -5.29
C VAL A 20 0.22 -37.99 -4.97
N GLY A 21 1.51 -38.11 -5.31
CA GLY A 21 2.29 -39.34 -5.13
C GLY A 21 2.36 -39.79 -3.68
N SER A 22 2.70 -38.87 -2.76
CA SER A 22 2.77 -39.16 -1.32
C SER A 22 1.43 -39.60 -0.74
N ALA A 23 0.33 -38.97 -1.16
CA ALA A 23 -1.02 -39.33 -0.72
C ALA A 23 -1.43 -40.75 -1.18
N LEU A 24 -1.12 -41.10 -2.44
CA LEU A 24 -1.33 -42.45 -2.95
C LEU A 24 -0.44 -43.47 -2.22
N CYS A 25 0.81 -43.11 -1.92
CA CYS A 25 1.72 -43.97 -1.18
C CYS A 25 1.18 -44.32 0.22
N GLU A 26 0.65 -43.34 0.94
CA GLU A 26 0.09 -43.55 2.29
C GLU A 26 -1.08 -44.53 2.32
N VAL A 27 -1.90 -44.54 1.28
CA VAL A 27 -3.07 -45.44 1.19
C VAL A 27 -2.68 -46.81 0.66
N LEU A 28 -1.99 -46.88 -0.48
CA LEU A 28 -1.70 -48.14 -1.17
C LEU A 28 -0.66 -49.01 -0.46
N LYS A 29 0.17 -48.45 0.44
CA LYS A 29 1.21 -49.22 1.16
C LYS A 29 0.65 -50.34 2.05
N LYS A 30 -0.64 -50.26 2.41
CA LYS A 30 -1.33 -51.28 3.20
C LYS A 30 -1.36 -52.62 2.48
N ASP A 31 -1.58 -52.61 1.17
CA ASP A 31 -1.85 -53.81 0.37
C ASP A 31 -0.75 -54.14 -0.64
N TYR A 32 0.05 -53.14 -1.03
CA TYR A 32 1.11 -53.26 -2.04
C TYR A 32 2.50 -52.92 -1.50
N HIS A 33 3.54 -53.48 -2.13
CA HIS A 33 4.92 -53.03 -1.94
C HIS A 33 5.17 -51.85 -2.86
N LEU A 34 5.43 -50.67 -2.29
CA LEU A 34 5.49 -49.42 -3.04
C LEU A 34 6.92 -49.01 -3.31
N ILE A 35 7.22 -48.76 -4.57
CA ILE A 35 8.50 -48.23 -5.03
C ILE A 35 8.27 -46.84 -5.61
N GLY A 36 8.87 -45.81 -5.01
CA GLY A 36 8.82 -44.43 -5.49
C GLY A 36 9.97 -44.10 -6.43
N LEU A 37 9.68 -43.41 -7.53
CA LEU A 37 10.65 -42.81 -8.45
C LEU A 37 10.48 -41.29 -8.47
N ASP A 38 11.51 -40.55 -8.12
CA ASP A 38 11.48 -39.08 -8.11
C ASP A 38 12.91 -38.51 -8.09
N LEU A 39 13.08 -37.20 -8.23
CA LEU A 39 14.37 -36.52 -7.99
C LEU A 39 14.76 -36.50 -6.51
N THR A 40 13.78 -36.67 -5.62
CA THR A 40 13.97 -36.69 -4.16
C THR A 40 13.33 -37.92 -3.54
N PRO A 41 13.95 -38.58 -2.55
CA PRO A 41 13.37 -39.78 -1.94
C PRO A 41 11.96 -39.54 -1.37
N CYS A 42 11.01 -40.42 -1.65
CA CYS A 42 9.68 -40.41 -1.04
C CYS A 42 9.69 -41.20 0.27
N GLU A 43 9.40 -40.52 1.39
CA GLU A 43 9.35 -41.15 2.72
C GLU A 43 8.11 -42.05 2.93
N SER A 44 7.04 -41.83 2.17
CA SER A 44 5.79 -42.59 2.26
C SER A 44 5.83 -43.95 1.54
N ALA A 45 6.82 -44.16 0.66
CA ALA A 45 7.03 -45.42 -0.06
C ALA A 45 7.87 -46.40 0.78
N HIS A 46 7.77 -47.71 0.48
CA HIS A 46 8.63 -48.71 1.14
C HIS A 46 10.07 -48.60 0.67
N GLU A 47 10.26 -48.27 -0.60
CA GLU A 47 11.54 -48.03 -1.24
C GLU A 47 11.43 -46.83 -2.16
N SER A 48 12.52 -46.07 -2.31
CA SER A 48 12.57 -44.94 -3.24
C SER A 48 13.89 -44.93 -3.99
N TYR A 49 13.83 -44.64 -5.28
CA TYR A 49 14.99 -44.50 -6.15
C TYR A 49 15.00 -43.12 -6.79
N GLU A 50 16.17 -42.49 -6.80
CA GLU A 50 16.38 -41.24 -7.54
C GLU A 50 16.29 -41.53 -9.04
N CYS A 51 15.44 -40.79 -9.75
CA CYS A 51 15.19 -40.97 -11.17
C CYS A 51 14.85 -39.63 -11.83
N ASP A 52 15.73 -39.19 -12.74
CA ASP A 52 15.52 -38.01 -13.57
C ASP A 52 14.92 -38.43 -14.91
N PHE A 53 13.64 -38.10 -15.11
CA PHE A 53 12.90 -38.45 -16.31
C PHE A 53 13.32 -37.67 -17.57
N THR A 54 14.18 -36.65 -17.45
CA THR A 54 14.79 -36.00 -18.63
C THR A 54 15.96 -36.82 -19.21
N SER A 55 16.43 -37.84 -18.48
CA SER A 55 17.59 -38.65 -18.84
C SER A 55 17.24 -40.13 -18.94
N LYS A 56 17.29 -40.67 -20.15
CA LYS A 56 17.07 -42.10 -20.42
C LYS A 56 18.02 -43.01 -19.64
N ASP A 57 19.26 -42.58 -19.42
CA ASP A 57 20.25 -43.36 -18.66
C ASP A 57 19.86 -43.43 -17.17
N SER A 58 19.31 -42.34 -16.63
CA SER A 58 18.80 -42.29 -15.25
C SER A 58 17.62 -43.24 -15.07
N ILE A 59 16.65 -43.20 -16.00
CA ILE A 59 15.51 -44.12 -16.04
C ILE A 59 15.98 -45.59 -16.12
N SER A 60 16.88 -45.88 -17.07
CA SER A 60 17.47 -47.21 -17.28
C SER A 60 18.13 -47.74 -15.99
N LEU A 61 18.89 -46.89 -15.30
CA LEU A 61 19.59 -47.27 -14.07
C LEU A 61 18.63 -47.55 -12.92
N ALA A 62 17.60 -46.71 -12.74
CA ALA A 62 16.59 -46.91 -11.71
C ALA A 62 15.82 -48.22 -11.93
N LEU A 63 15.34 -48.45 -13.15
CA LEU A 63 14.63 -49.67 -13.51
C LEU A 63 15.53 -50.91 -13.45
N TYR A 64 16.81 -50.82 -13.83
CA TYR A 64 17.77 -51.92 -13.65
C TYR A 64 17.90 -52.34 -12.18
N LYS A 65 18.06 -51.37 -11.26
CA LYS A 65 18.16 -51.65 -9.82
C LYS A 65 16.89 -52.29 -9.27
N ILE A 66 15.73 -51.86 -9.76
CA ILE A 66 14.44 -52.45 -9.37
C ILE A 66 14.34 -53.89 -9.90
N HIS A 67 14.70 -54.12 -11.17
CA HIS A 67 14.67 -55.44 -11.79
C HIS A 67 15.60 -56.44 -11.07
N GLU A 68 16.82 -56.00 -10.74
CA GLU A 68 17.82 -56.82 -10.06
C GLU A 68 17.32 -57.27 -8.68
N LYS A 69 16.67 -56.37 -7.94
CA LYS A 69 16.23 -56.61 -6.56
C LYS A 69 14.90 -57.36 -6.46
N HIS A 70 13.95 -57.03 -7.34
CA HIS A 70 12.55 -57.44 -7.20
C HIS A 70 12.03 -58.31 -8.36
N GLY A 71 12.86 -58.56 -9.38
CA GLY A 71 12.48 -59.30 -10.57
C GLY A 71 11.70 -58.48 -11.60
N GLY A 72 11.07 -59.18 -12.54
CA GLY A 72 10.49 -58.57 -13.73
C GLY A 72 9.01 -58.20 -13.67
N HIS A 73 8.28 -58.51 -12.59
CA HIS A 73 6.82 -58.34 -12.56
C HIS A 73 6.39 -57.11 -11.74
N ILE A 74 5.59 -56.22 -12.35
CA ILE A 74 5.04 -55.02 -11.72
C ILE A 74 3.51 -55.05 -11.84
N ALA A 75 2.80 -55.00 -10.71
CA ALA A 75 1.35 -55.06 -10.71
C ALA A 75 0.70 -53.74 -11.15
N CYS A 76 1.32 -52.60 -10.93
CA CYS A 76 0.85 -51.35 -11.54
C CYS A 76 1.97 -50.32 -11.58
N VAL A 77 2.01 -49.52 -12.64
CA VAL A 77 2.80 -48.28 -12.68
C VAL A 77 1.85 -47.11 -12.63
N ILE A 78 2.06 -46.17 -11.71
CA ILE A 78 1.31 -44.91 -11.62
C ILE A 78 2.28 -43.78 -11.99
N HIS A 79 2.09 -43.19 -13.17
CA HIS A 79 2.97 -42.18 -13.72
C HIS A 79 2.42 -40.77 -13.45
N LEU A 80 3.00 -40.09 -12.46
CA LEU A 80 2.63 -38.71 -12.04
C LEU A 80 3.73 -37.69 -12.31
N ALA A 81 4.96 -38.13 -12.60
CA ALA A 81 6.07 -37.26 -12.90
C ALA A 81 5.76 -36.38 -14.12
N ALA A 82 5.67 -35.08 -13.90
CA ALA A 82 5.44 -34.10 -14.95
C ALA A 82 5.98 -32.74 -14.49
N TYR A 83 6.53 -31.96 -15.42
CA TYR A 83 6.74 -30.54 -15.25
C TYR A 83 5.41 -29.81 -15.39
N TYR A 84 5.18 -28.85 -14.50
CA TYR A 84 3.97 -28.05 -14.47
C TYR A 84 4.27 -26.62 -14.08
N ASP A 85 3.81 -25.67 -14.91
CA ASP A 85 3.93 -24.24 -14.65
C ASP A 85 2.69 -23.49 -15.16
N PHE A 86 2.15 -22.61 -14.31
CA PHE A 86 1.00 -21.74 -14.62
C PHE A 86 1.39 -20.46 -15.36
N SER A 87 2.68 -20.23 -15.61
CA SER A 87 3.12 -19.04 -16.33
C SER A 87 2.55 -18.95 -17.76
N GLY A 88 2.17 -20.08 -18.36
CA GLY A 88 1.79 -20.16 -19.77
C GLY A 88 2.95 -19.96 -20.73
N GLU A 89 4.18 -19.78 -20.23
CA GLU A 89 5.40 -19.71 -21.03
C GLU A 89 5.80 -21.13 -21.45
N ASP A 90 6.36 -21.26 -22.65
CA ASP A 90 6.91 -22.53 -23.12
C ASP A 90 8.19 -22.87 -22.33
N ASN A 91 8.35 -24.14 -21.98
CA ASN A 91 9.47 -24.64 -21.22
C ASN A 91 9.98 -25.93 -21.86
N PRO A 92 11.30 -26.06 -22.13
CA PRO A 92 11.88 -27.28 -22.70
C PRO A 92 11.57 -28.57 -21.91
N LEU A 93 11.27 -28.46 -20.61
CA LEU A 93 10.89 -29.58 -19.77
C LEU A 93 9.53 -30.19 -20.16
N TYR A 94 8.62 -29.44 -20.82
CA TYR A 94 7.39 -30.03 -21.36
C TYR A 94 7.72 -31.15 -22.35
N GLU A 95 8.59 -30.86 -23.32
CA GLU A 95 9.01 -31.88 -24.28
C GLU A 95 9.94 -32.92 -23.63
N ALA A 96 11.00 -32.47 -22.94
CA ALA A 96 12.05 -33.35 -22.45
C ALA A 96 11.56 -34.31 -21.34
N LEU A 97 10.70 -33.85 -20.42
CA LEU A 97 10.21 -34.63 -19.29
C LEU A 97 8.83 -35.23 -19.57
N ASN A 98 7.83 -34.42 -19.97
CA ASN A 98 6.46 -34.91 -20.08
C ASN A 98 6.26 -35.81 -21.29
N VAL A 99 6.87 -35.49 -22.44
CA VAL A 99 6.67 -36.25 -23.69
C VAL A 99 7.75 -37.31 -23.85
N LYS A 100 8.99 -36.88 -24.07
CA LYS A 100 10.11 -37.79 -24.32
C LYS A 100 10.43 -38.66 -23.11
N GLY A 101 10.45 -38.09 -21.90
CA GLY A 101 10.67 -38.84 -20.67
C GLY A 101 9.64 -39.96 -20.45
N THR A 102 8.37 -39.70 -20.75
CA THR A 102 7.30 -40.71 -20.71
C THR A 102 7.53 -41.81 -21.76
N ALA A 103 7.91 -41.45 -23.00
CA ALA A 103 8.20 -42.41 -24.06
C ALA A 103 9.41 -43.31 -23.73
N ASP A 104 10.49 -42.70 -23.23
CA ASP A 104 11.70 -43.41 -22.79
C ASP A 104 11.39 -44.33 -21.60
N PHE A 105 10.57 -43.88 -20.65
CA PHE A 105 10.13 -44.70 -19.52
C PHE A 105 9.31 -45.92 -19.95
N LEU A 106 8.33 -45.74 -20.83
CA LEU A 106 7.55 -46.86 -21.38
C LEU A 106 8.42 -47.83 -22.19
N THR A 107 9.42 -47.32 -22.91
CA THR A 107 10.38 -48.14 -23.66
C THR A 107 11.19 -49.03 -22.73
N GLU A 108 11.74 -48.49 -21.64
CA GLU A 108 12.49 -49.27 -20.66
C GLU A 108 11.58 -50.23 -19.86
N LEU A 109 10.33 -49.85 -19.59
CA LEU A 109 9.33 -50.71 -18.97
C LEU A 109 8.96 -51.94 -19.81
N GLN A 110 9.21 -51.97 -21.12
CA GLN A 110 8.95 -53.16 -21.95
C GLN A 110 9.75 -54.40 -21.50
N ARG A 111 10.83 -54.21 -20.74
CA ARG A 111 11.65 -55.29 -20.14
C ARG A 111 10.95 -55.98 -18.97
N PHE A 112 9.89 -55.37 -18.43
CA PHE A 112 9.07 -55.91 -17.36
C PHE A 112 7.81 -56.59 -17.91
N ASP A 113 7.17 -57.36 -17.06
CA ASP A 113 5.78 -57.79 -17.18
C ASP A 113 4.95 -56.85 -16.30
N VAL A 114 4.32 -55.86 -16.93
CA VAL A 114 3.55 -54.82 -16.26
C VAL A 114 2.08 -55.11 -16.48
N ASP A 115 1.35 -55.41 -15.41
CA ASP A 115 -0.10 -55.69 -15.46
C ASP A 115 -0.87 -54.49 -16.04
N HIS A 116 -0.52 -53.26 -15.61
CA HIS A 116 -1.22 -52.03 -16.00
C HIS A 116 -0.41 -50.75 -15.75
N PHE A 117 -0.58 -49.76 -16.63
CA PHE A 117 0.05 -48.43 -16.54
C PHE A 117 -1.00 -47.33 -16.45
N ILE A 118 -0.95 -46.50 -15.40
CA ILE A 118 -1.91 -45.41 -15.17
C ILE A 118 -1.17 -44.08 -15.37
N TYR A 119 -1.66 -43.26 -16.30
CA TYR A 119 -1.13 -41.92 -16.54
C TYR A 119 -2.06 -40.83 -15.99
N SER A 120 -1.48 -39.91 -15.23
CA SER A 120 -2.19 -38.70 -14.74
C SER A 120 -2.21 -37.62 -15.83
N SER A 121 -3.29 -37.61 -16.61
CA SER A 121 -3.61 -36.58 -17.60
C SER A 121 -4.57 -35.51 -17.02
N THR A 122 -5.09 -34.62 -17.86
CA THR A 122 -6.01 -33.55 -17.46
C THR A 122 -7.23 -33.47 -18.39
N MET A 123 -8.39 -33.08 -17.85
CA MET A 123 -9.58 -32.80 -18.66
C MET A 123 -9.39 -31.61 -19.63
N LEU A 124 -8.45 -30.71 -19.33
CA LEU A 124 -8.19 -29.48 -20.10
C LEU A 124 -7.60 -29.73 -21.50
N ILE A 125 -7.27 -30.98 -21.84
CA ILE A 125 -6.85 -31.33 -23.20
C ILE A 125 -8.02 -31.32 -24.19
N HIS A 126 -9.25 -31.41 -23.69
CA HIS A 126 -10.45 -31.43 -24.51
C HIS A 126 -10.84 -30.03 -24.97
N ARG A 127 -11.51 -29.98 -26.12
CA ARG A 127 -12.26 -28.79 -26.53
C ARG A 127 -13.28 -28.43 -25.44
N ALA A 128 -13.27 -27.17 -25.01
CA ALA A 128 -14.25 -26.66 -24.06
C ALA A 128 -15.68 -26.82 -24.59
N GLY A 129 -16.61 -27.17 -23.70
CA GLY A 129 -18.03 -27.20 -23.99
C GLY A 129 -18.70 -25.83 -23.80
N VAL A 130 -20.03 -25.83 -23.84
CA VAL A 130 -20.86 -24.67 -23.46
C VAL A 130 -21.79 -25.06 -22.30
N PRO A 131 -22.24 -24.11 -21.47
CA PRO A 131 -23.14 -24.41 -20.36
C PRO A 131 -24.35 -25.25 -20.77
N GLY A 132 -24.54 -26.38 -20.09
CA GLY A 132 -25.59 -27.36 -20.38
C GLY A 132 -25.11 -28.57 -21.18
N GLU A 133 -23.90 -28.56 -21.72
CA GLU A 133 -23.24 -29.71 -22.33
C GLU A 133 -22.22 -30.34 -21.39
N LYS A 134 -22.18 -31.69 -21.36
CA LYS A 134 -21.16 -32.45 -20.63
C LYS A 134 -20.12 -32.99 -21.62
N ILE A 135 -18.84 -32.84 -21.29
CA ILE A 135 -17.74 -33.47 -22.00
C ILE A 135 -17.63 -34.95 -21.62
N THR A 136 -17.19 -35.75 -22.59
CA THR A 136 -16.95 -37.19 -22.46
C THR A 136 -15.50 -37.49 -22.85
N GLU A 137 -15.03 -38.71 -22.60
CA GLU A 137 -13.70 -39.14 -23.01
C GLU A 137 -13.46 -39.07 -24.53
N ASP A 138 -14.54 -39.06 -25.32
CA ASP A 138 -14.51 -39.03 -26.79
C ASP A 138 -14.65 -37.60 -27.35
N THR A 139 -14.79 -36.59 -26.48
CA THR A 139 -14.76 -35.18 -26.89
C THR A 139 -13.43 -34.87 -27.61
N PRO A 140 -13.41 -34.06 -28.69
CA PRO A 140 -12.17 -33.75 -29.41
C PRO A 140 -11.06 -33.20 -28.50
N ILE A 141 -9.81 -33.58 -28.79
CA ILE A 141 -8.61 -33.08 -28.11
C ILE A 141 -8.19 -31.79 -28.82
N GLU A 142 -8.46 -30.65 -28.19
CA GLU A 142 -8.16 -29.30 -28.69
C GLU A 142 -7.71 -28.43 -27.49
N PRO A 143 -6.49 -28.65 -26.96
CA PRO A 143 -5.99 -27.94 -25.78
C PRO A 143 -5.85 -26.44 -26.05
N GLY A 144 -6.32 -25.61 -25.12
CA GLY A 144 -6.30 -24.14 -25.28
C GLY A 144 -4.95 -23.45 -25.02
N TRP A 145 -3.97 -24.16 -24.45
CA TRP A 145 -2.68 -23.59 -24.02
C TRP A 145 -1.58 -24.65 -23.83
N THR A 146 -0.35 -24.21 -23.55
CA THR A 146 0.87 -25.03 -23.57
C THR A 146 0.86 -26.23 -22.62
N TYR A 147 0.33 -26.07 -21.39
CA TYR A 147 0.33 -27.17 -20.43
C TYR A 147 -0.56 -28.34 -20.87
N PRO A 148 -1.87 -28.16 -21.18
CA PRO A 148 -2.68 -29.25 -21.69
C PRO A 148 -2.18 -29.79 -23.03
N GLN A 149 -1.54 -28.97 -23.87
CA GLN A 149 -0.87 -29.46 -25.07
C GLN A 149 0.21 -30.49 -24.72
N SER A 150 1.10 -30.19 -23.77
CA SER A 150 2.13 -31.15 -23.33
C SER A 150 1.54 -32.46 -22.77
N LYS A 151 0.35 -32.40 -22.15
CA LYS A 151 -0.36 -33.59 -21.65
C LYS A 151 -0.99 -34.39 -22.78
N ALA A 152 -1.55 -33.72 -23.79
CA ALA A 152 -2.05 -34.37 -25.00
C ALA A 152 -0.91 -35.07 -25.79
N ASP A 153 0.23 -34.41 -25.91
CA ASP A 153 1.42 -34.97 -26.58
C ASP A 153 1.97 -36.17 -25.81
N ALA A 154 1.96 -36.13 -24.47
CA ALA A 154 2.31 -37.27 -23.63
C ALA A 154 1.31 -38.44 -23.76
N GLU A 155 -0.01 -38.16 -23.88
CA GLU A 155 -0.99 -39.21 -24.18
C GLU A 155 -0.69 -39.90 -25.52
N GLU A 156 -0.33 -39.14 -26.55
CA GLU A 156 0.06 -39.69 -27.85
C GLU A 156 1.37 -40.50 -27.78
N ALA A 157 2.35 -40.01 -27.01
CA ALA A 157 3.57 -40.75 -26.73
C ALA A 157 3.28 -42.10 -26.07
N ILE A 158 2.34 -42.15 -25.12
CA ILE A 158 1.89 -43.40 -24.48
C ILE A 158 1.24 -44.33 -25.51
N ARG A 159 0.30 -43.82 -26.33
CA ARG A 159 -0.36 -44.59 -27.40
C ARG A 159 0.63 -45.16 -28.40
N SER A 160 1.72 -44.45 -28.68
CA SER A 160 2.74 -44.89 -29.63
C SER A 160 3.77 -45.87 -29.02
N HIS A 161 4.02 -45.81 -27.70
CA HIS A 161 5.13 -46.52 -27.05
C HIS A 161 4.71 -47.57 -26.00
N HIS A 162 3.41 -47.74 -25.70
CA HIS A 162 2.97 -48.69 -24.67
C HIS A 162 3.28 -50.15 -25.00
N GLY A 163 3.39 -50.51 -26.28
CA GLY A 163 3.74 -51.85 -26.73
C GLY A 163 2.76 -52.91 -26.19
N LYS A 164 3.25 -53.82 -25.34
CA LYS A 164 2.42 -54.88 -24.73
C LYS A 164 1.70 -54.44 -23.44
N ILE A 165 2.03 -53.27 -22.91
CA ILE A 165 1.58 -52.81 -21.58
C ILE A 165 0.16 -52.23 -21.71
N PRO A 166 -0.83 -52.77 -20.97
CA PRO A 166 -2.15 -52.15 -20.84
C PRO A 166 -2.04 -50.79 -20.14
N TYR A 167 -2.82 -49.80 -20.55
CA TYR A 167 -2.80 -48.46 -19.97
C TYR A 167 -4.18 -47.85 -19.72
N THR A 168 -4.23 -46.93 -18.76
CA THR A 168 -5.35 -46.01 -18.55
C THR A 168 -4.85 -44.58 -18.52
N LEU A 169 -5.40 -43.75 -19.41
CA LEU A 169 -5.21 -42.30 -19.40
C LEU A 169 -6.30 -41.69 -18.52
N LEU A 170 -5.91 -41.24 -17.33
CA LEU A 170 -6.82 -40.67 -16.34
C LEU A 170 -6.83 -39.15 -16.49
N ARG A 171 -7.86 -38.61 -17.12
CA ARG A 171 -8.03 -37.17 -17.39
C ARG A 171 -8.71 -36.51 -16.21
N MET A 172 -7.92 -35.97 -15.30
CA MET A 172 -8.41 -35.42 -14.03
C MET A 172 -8.77 -33.93 -14.12
N ALA A 173 -9.76 -33.54 -13.33
CA ALA A 173 -10.11 -32.18 -13.01
C ALA A 173 -9.13 -31.54 -12.01
N GLY A 174 -9.29 -30.24 -11.76
CA GLY A 174 -8.43 -29.50 -10.83
C GLY A 174 -8.57 -30.02 -9.38
N LEU A 175 -7.44 -30.34 -8.75
CA LEU A 175 -7.43 -30.90 -7.40
C LEU A 175 -7.67 -29.85 -6.30
N TYR A 176 -8.37 -30.27 -5.24
CA TYR A 176 -8.47 -29.53 -3.99
C TYR A 176 -8.59 -30.47 -2.78
N ASP A 177 -8.32 -29.93 -1.61
CA ASP A 177 -8.67 -30.50 -0.31
C ASP A 177 -9.15 -29.40 0.64
N ASP A 178 -9.23 -29.67 1.94
CA ASP A 178 -9.68 -28.70 2.93
C ASP A 178 -8.70 -27.52 3.15
N HIS A 179 -7.47 -27.59 2.64
CA HIS A 179 -6.43 -26.59 2.86
C HIS A 179 -5.88 -25.96 1.57
N THR A 180 -5.85 -26.72 0.48
CA THR A 180 -5.21 -26.35 -0.77
C THR A 180 -6.18 -26.54 -1.94
N ALA A 181 -6.04 -25.69 -2.94
CA ALA A 181 -6.78 -25.81 -4.18
C ALA A 181 -5.87 -25.49 -5.37
N VAL A 182 -6.33 -25.84 -6.57
CA VAL A 182 -5.66 -25.37 -7.80
C VAL A 182 -5.46 -23.86 -7.77
N PRO A 183 -4.31 -23.35 -8.26
CA PRO A 183 -3.98 -21.93 -8.29
C PRO A 183 -5.09 -21.01 -8.81
N THR A 184 -5.85 -21.42 -9.83
CA THR A 184 -6.97 -20.62 -10.33
C THR A 184 -8.04 -20.34 -9.26
N LEU A 185 -8.35 -21.33 -8.42
CA LEU A 185 -9.30 -21.20 -7.33
C LEU A 185 -8.67 -20.51 -6.10
N SER A 186 -7.44 -20.88 -5.71
CA SER A 186 -6.81 -20.31 -4.52
C SER A 186 -6.50 -18.82 -4.68
N TYR A 187 -6.01 -18.38 -5.84
CA TYR A 187 -5.85 -16.96 -6.16
C TYR A 187 -7.20 -16.24 -6.28
N GLN A 188 -8.27 -16.91 -6.75
CA GLN A 188 -9.62 -16.32 -6.72
C GLN A 188 -10.08 -16.06 -5.28
N ILE A 189 -9.91 -17.04 -4.39
CA ILE A 189 -10.23 -16.92 -2.96
C ILE A 189 -9.41 -15.78 -2.32
N ALA A 190 -8.10 -15.73 -2.54
CA ALA A 190 -7.22 -14.69 -1.99
C ALA A 190 -7.63 -13.27 -2.45
N ARG A 191 -7.91 -13.07 -3.74
CA ARG A 191 -8.35 -11.77 -4.27
C ARG A 191 -9.67 -11.31 -3.66
N ILE A 192 -10.62 -12.24 -3.48
CA ILE A 192 -11.90 -11.97 -2.82
C ILE A 192 -11.67 -11.65 -1.34
N TYR A 193 -10.85 -12.44 -0.63
CA TYR A 193 -10.48 -12.24 0.77
C TYR A 193 -9.80 -10.88 1.05
N GLU A 194 -9.07 -10.34 0.08
CA GLU A 194 -8.41 -9.04 0.19
C GLU A 194 -9.23 -7.86 -0.36
N ARG A 195 -10.45 -8.11 -0.90
CA ARG A 195 -11.28 -7.12 -1.62
C ARG A 195 -10.53 -6.37 -2.72
N GLN A 196 -9.60 -7.03 -3.40
CA GLN A 196 -8.88 -6.41 -4.52
C GLN A 196 -9.88 -5.96 -5.60
N PHE A 197 -9.62 -4.87 -6.32
CA PHE A 197 -10.59 -4.33 -7.30
C PHE A 197 -11.10 -5.40 -8.28
N LYS A 198 -10.21 -6.29 -8.75
CA LYS A 198 -10.53 -7.40 -9.65
C LYS A 198 -11.46 -8.47 -9.07
N SER A 199 -11.60 -8.53 -7.75
CA SER A 199 -12.48 -9.51 -7.09
C SER A 199 -13.95 -9.25 -7.35
N TRP A 200 -14.34 -8.04 -7.74
CA TRP A 200 -15.72 -7.69 -8.02
C TRP A 200 -16.14 -7.95 -9.45
N VAL A 201 -15.19 -8.28 -10.32
CA VAL A 201 -15.42 -8.30 -11.76
C VAL A 201 -15.08 -9.68 -12.32
N TYR A 202 -15.93 -10.15 -13.21
CA TYR A 202 -15.67 -11.35 -14.01
C TYR A 202 -15.77 -10.98 -15.49
N SER A 203 -14.78 -11.38 -16.26
CA SER A 203 -14.80 -11.34 -17.72
C SER A 203 -15.11 -12.76 -18.19
N GLY A 204 -16.07 -12.94 -19.10
CA GLY A 204 -16.46 -14.24 -19.64
C GLY A 204 -17.89 -14.67 -19.31
N ASP A 205 -18.30 -15.84 -19.81
CA ASP A 205 -19.62 -16.41 -19.55
C ASP A 205 -19.78 -16.82 -18.06
N LYS A 206 -20.71 -16.16 -17.36
CA LYS A 206 -21.02 -16.38 -15.94
C LYS A 206 -21.52 -17.79 -15.63
N MET A 207 -22.10 -18.45 -16.62
CA MET A 207 -22.65 -19.80 -16.52
C MET A 207 -21.62 -20.88 -16.84
N ALA A 208 -20.52 -20.51 -17.52
CA ALA A 208 -19.37 -21.39 -17.70
C ALA A 208 -18.73 -21.72 -16.35
N GLY A 209 -17.96 -22.79 -16.31
CA GLY A 209 -17.41 -23.34 -15.08
C GLY A 209 -16.63 -24.60 -15.36
N GLN A 210 -15.83 -25.03 -14.40
CA GLN A 210 -14.99 -26.21 -14.53
C GLN A 210 -15.24 -27.19 -13.37
N ALA A 211 -15.14 -28.48 -13.67
CA ALA A 211 -15.12 -29.50 -12.64
C ALA A 211 -13.86 -29.40 -11.76
N PHE A 212 -14.00 -29.85 -10.53
CA PHE A 212 -12.90 -30.05 -9.59
C PHE A 212 -12.87 -31.51 -9.16
N LEU A 213 -11.81 -31.92 -8.47
CA LEU A 213 -11.66 -33.27 -7.93
C LEU A 213 -11.08 -33.19 -6.51
N HIS A 214 -11.81 -33.69 -5.52
CA HIS A 214 -11.30 -33.75 -4.16
C HIS A 214 -10.15 -34.78 -4.07
N LYS A 215 -9.14 -34.49 -3.25
CA LYS A 215 -7.98 -35.35 -3.06
C LYS A 215 -8.33 -36.76 -2.60
N ASP A 216 -9.26 -36.92 -1.67
CA ASP A 216 -9.67 -38.27 -1.20
C ASP A 216 -10.42 -39.04 -2.27
N ASP A 217 -11.23 -38.35 -3.08
CA ASP A 217 -11.94 -38.94 -4.22
C ASP A 217 -10.95 -39.41 -5.28
N MET A 218 -9.92 -38.60 -5.59
CA MET A 218 -8.81 -38.99 -6.45
C MET A 218 -8.09 -40.24 -5.90
N VAL A 219 -7.73 -40.28 -4.62
CA VAL A 219 -7.05 -41.44 -4.02
C VAL A 219 -7.90 -42.70 -4.10
N SER A 220 -9.21 -42.60 -3.83
CA SER A 220 -10.12 -43.73 -3.95
C SER A 220 -10.21 -44.23 -5.41
N LEU A 221 -10.20 -43.33 -6.40
CA LEU A 221 -10.24 -43.69 -7.81
C LEU A 221 -9.00 -44.45 -8.26
N PHE A 222 -7.80 -43.98 -7.87
CA PHE A 222 -6.57 -44.72 -8.16
C PHE A 222 -6.56 -46.09 -7.49
N THR A 223 -7.07 -46.18 -6.26
CA THR A 223 -7.15 -47.45 -5.52
C THR A 223 -8.03 -48.46 -6.26
N GLU A 224 -9.24 -48.05 -6.64
CA GLU A 224 -10.17 -48.89 -7.42
C GLU A 224 -9.57 -49.31 -8.77
N LEU A 225 -8.87 -48.40 -9.46
CA LEU A 225 -8.23 -48.69 -10.74
C LEU A 225 -7.06 -49.69 -10.61
N VAL A 226 -6.27 -49.60 -9.53
CA VAL A 226 -5.19 -50.56 -9.24
C VAL A 226 -5.76 -51.94 -8.87
N GLU A 227 -6.84 -51.99 -8.10
CA GLU A 227 -7.51 -53.24 -7.73
C GLU A 227 -8.15 -53.93 -8.94
N LYS A 228 -8.91 -53.19 -9.75
CA LYS A 228 -9.66 -53.67 -10.92
C LYS A 228 -8.89 -53.61 -12.24
N ARG A 229 -7.56 -53.47 -12.18
CA ARG A 229 -6.69 -53.30 -13.36
C ARG A 229 -6.84 -54.39 -14.44
N HIS A 230 -7.30 -55.59 -14.08
CA HIS A 230 -7.56 -56.68 -15.04
C HIS A 230 -8.99 -56.71 -15.59
N GLU A 231 -9.90 -55.90 -15.03
CA GLU A 231 -11.31 -55.81 -15.42
C GLU A 231 -11.56 -54.65 -16.39
N VAL A 232 -10.68 -53.64 -16.40
CA VAL A 232 -10.74 -52.50 -17.32
C VAL A 232 -10.20 -52.87 -18.72
N PRO A 233 -10.62 -52.15 -19.78
CA PRO A 233 -10.04 -52.32 -21.11
C PRO A 233 -8.52 -52.15 -21.11
N LYS A 234 -7.83 -52.88 -22.01
CA LYS A 234 -6.37 -52.79 -22.14
C LYS A 234 -5.89 -51.39 -22.54
N GLU A 235 -6.65 -50.71 -23.37
CA GLU A 235 -6.44 -49.31 -23.72
C GLU A 235 -7.65 -48.56 -23.21
N ASN A 236 -7.47 -47.77 -22.16
CA ASN A 236 -8.58 -47.13 -21.47
C ASN A 236 -8.35 -45.64 -21.30
N VAL A 237 -9.45 -44.90 -21.29
CA VAL A 237 -9.48 -43.46 -21.04
C VAL A 237 -10.64 -43.22 -20.09
N LEU A 238 -10.41 -42.46 -19.03
CA LEU A 238 -11.40 -42.13 -18.02
C LEU A 238 -11.33 -40.64 -17.66
N LEU A 239 -12.48 -39.98 -17.56
CA LEU A 239 -12.60 -38.68 -16.92
C LEU A 239 -12.75 -38.82 -15.40
N ALA A 240 -12.13 -37.92 -14.65
CA ALA A 240 -12.18 -37.91 -13.19
C ALA A 240 -12.41 -36.50 -12.65
N GLY A 241 -13.50 -36.32 -11.90
CA GLY A 241 -13.87 -35.06 -11.28
C GLY A 241 -15.21 -35.19 -10.57
N GLU A 242 -15.81 -34.05 -10.25
CA GLU A 242 -17.17 -33.94 -9.78
C GLU A 242 -18.18 -34.14 -10.92
N ASP A 243 -19.37 -34.64 -10.58
CA ASP A 243 -20.46 -34.91 -11.55
C ASP A 243 -21.35 -33.69 -11.82
N SER A 244 -21.03 -32.55 -11.19
CA SER A 244 -21.67 -31.26 -11.38
C SER A 244 -20.65 -30.13 -11.26
N VAL A 245 -20.94 -29.02 -11.95
CA VAL A 245 -20.08 -27.84 -12.02
C VAL A 245 -20.84 -26.62 -11.56
N MET A 246 -20.18 -25.78 -10.77
CA MET A 246 -20.67 -24.45 -10.47
C MET A 246 -20.27 -23.48 -11.57
N GLY A 247 -21.23 -22.66 -12.02
CA GLY A 247 -20.90 -21.51 -12.86
C GLY A 247 -19.94 -20.56 -12.13
N TYR A 248 -19.04 -19.89 -12.83
CA TYR A 248 -18.02 -19.02 -12.24
C TYR A 248 -18.64 -17.89 -11.39
N GLN A 249 -19.81 -17.36 -11.78
CA GLN A 249 -20.54 -16.40 -10.95
C GLN A 249 -21.02 -17.02 -9.65
N ALA A 250 -21.56 -18.25 -9.68
CA ALA A 250 -22.03 -18.95 -8.49
C ALA A 250 -20.86 -19.27 -7.55
N LEU A 251 -19.73 -19.72 -8.10
CA LEU A 251 -18.47 -19.94 -7.37
C LEU A 251 -17.99 -18.66 -6.68
N GLN A 252 -17.87 -17.56 -7.43
CA GLN A 252 -17.41 -16.27 -6.90
C GLN A 252 -18.34 -15.69 -5.84
N ASN A 253 -19.66 -15.78 -6.05
CA ASN A 253 -20.65 -15.36 -5.07
C ASN A 253 -20.59 -16.21 -3.81
N ARG A 254 -20.46 -17.55 -3.93
CA ARG A 254 -20.34 -18.45 -2.77
C ARG A 254 -19.11 -18.13 -1.93
N ILE A 255 -17.95 -17.91 -2.56
CA ILE A 255 -16.72 -17.49 -1.86
C ILE A 255 -16.96 -16.15 -1.15
N GLY A 256 -17.49 -15.15 -1.85
CA GLY A 256 -17.79 -13.84 -1.26
C GLY A 256 -18.77 -13.90 -0.08
N HIS A 257 -19.81 -14.72 -0.18
CA HIS A 257 -20.79 -14.93 0.90
C HIS A 257 -20.16 -15.60 2.12
N LEU A 258 -19.30 -16.60 1.92
CA LEU A 258 -18.60 -17.28 3.01
C LEU A 258 -17.60 -16.35 3.71
N ILE A 259 -16.98 -15.40 2.99
CA ILE A 259 -16.01 -14.46 3.59
C ILE A 259 -16.71 -13.26 4.25
N TYR A 260 -17.68 -12.62 3.59
CA TYR A 260 -18.27 -11.34 4.02
C TYR A 260 -19.77 -11.38 4.35
N GLY A 261 -20.45 -12.49 4.05
CA GLY A 261 -21.90 -12.61 4.15
C GLY A 261 -22.65 -12.22 2.87
N GLU A 262 -23.88 -12.72 2.72
CA GLU A 262 -24.69 -12.62 1.50
C GLU A 262 -25.09 -11.20 1.10
N ARG A 263 -25.19 -10.29 2.07
CA ARG A 263 -25.63 -8.92 1.83
C ARG A 263 -24.53 -8.03 1.25
N GLU A 264 -23.28 -8.48 1.28
CA GLU A 264 -22.13 -7.64 0.97
C GLU A 264 -21.52 -7.91 -0.38
N TRP A 265 -21.73 -9.10 -0.94
CA TRP A 265 -21.03 -9.52 -2.14
C TRP A 265 -21.98 -9.66 -3.32
N ASN A 266 -21.62 -9.04 -4.45
CA ASN A 266 -22.25 -9.31 -5.74
C ASN A 266 -21.22 -9.12 -6.85
N THR A 267 -21.15 -10.09 -7.75
CA THR A 267 -20.22 -10.07 -8.88
C THR A 267 -20.76 -9.19 -10.02
N ILE A 268 -19.94 -8.25 -10.47
CA ILE A 268 -20.21 -7.33 -11.57
C ILE A 268 -19.60 -7.89 -12.86
N GLU A 269 -20.32 -7.78 -13.97
CA GLU A 269 -19.86 -8.25 -15.28
C GLU A 269 -19.08 -7.13 -16.01
N ILE A 270 -17.93 -7.47 -16.58
CA ILE A 270 -17.19 -6.58 -17.47
C ILE A 270 -17.01 -7.25 -18.84
N PRO A 271 -17.38 -6.59 -19.95
CA PRO A 271 -17.17 -7.15 -21.28
C PRO A 271 -15.71 -7.50 -21.56
N GLU A 272 -15.47 -8.64 -22.23
CA GLU A 272 -14.12 -9.14 -22.53
C GLU A 272 -13.23 -8.12 -23.27
N TYR A 273 -13.82 -7.32 -24.17
CA TYR A 273 -13.10 -6.27 -24.91
C TYR A 273 -12.58 -5.11 -24.04
N VAL A 274 -13.07 -4.97 -22.81
CA VAL A 274 -12.56 -4.01 -21.81
C VAL A 274 -11.52 -4.69 -20.91
N ALA A 275 -11.77 -5.95 -20.53
CA ALA A 275 -10.91 -6.70 -19.62
C ALA A 275 -9.54 -7.04 -20.24
N LYS A 276 -9.50 -7.43 -21.52
CA LYS A 276 -8.28 -7.88 -22.20
C LYS A 276 -7.22 -6.77 -22.36
N PRO A 277 -7.56 -5.55 -22.83
CA PRO A 277 -6.62 -4.43 -22.82
C PRO A 277 -6.16 -4.03 -21.41
N GLY A 278 -7.04 -4.14 -20.42
CA GLY A 278 -6.72 -3.84 -19.02
C GLY A 278 -5.66 -4.79 -18.43
N ALA A 279 -5.84 -6.10 -18.60
CA ALA A 279 -4.88 -7.09 -18.14
C ALA A 279 -3.55 -7.03 -18.90
N TRP A 280 -3.58 -6.78 -20.22
CA TRP A 280 -2.38 -6.57 -21.02
C TRP A 280 -1.61 -5.31 -20.60
N LEU A 281 -2.32 -4.21 -20.35
CA LEU A 281 -1.72 -2.96 -19.88
C LEU A 281 -1.05 -3.17 -18.52
N GLU A 282 -1.71 -3.85 -17.60
CA GLU A 282 -1.17 -4.14 -16.26
C GLU A 282 0.09 -5.01 -16.32
N GLU A 283 0.07 -6.09 -17.10
CA GLU A 283 1.25 -6.94 -17.34
C GLU A 283 2.40 -6.14 -17.96
N LYS A 284 2.11 -5.18 -18.86
CA LYS A 284 3.12 -4.31 -19.48
C LYS A 284 3.60 -3.18 -18.57
N THR A 285 2.79 -2.76 -17.60
CA THR A 285 3.17 -1.74 -16.62
C THR A 285 3.84 -2.30 -15.37
N GLU A 286 3.92 -3.63 -15.22
CA GLU A 286 4.65 -4.27 -14.12
C GLU A 286 6.08 -3.73 -13.96
N PRO A 287 6.89 -3.52 -15.02
CA PRO A 287 8.23 -2.94 -14.86
C PRO A 287 8.24 -1.48 -14.35
N VAL A 288 7.08 -0.82 -14.31
CA VAL A 288 6.88 0.58 -13.90
C VAL A 288 6.26 0.67 -12.50
N VAL A 289 5.56 -0.36 -12.04
CA VAL A 289 5.06 -0.44 -10.66
C VAL A 289 6.25 -0.72 -9.74
N PRO A 290 6.49 0.08 -8.69
CA PRO A 290 7.62 -0.19 -7.81
C PRO A 290 7.42 -1.51 -7.05
N ASP A 291 8.43 -2.39 -7.03
CA ASP A 291 8.47 -3.69 -6.31
C ASP A 291 8.01 -3.59 -4.84
N ALA A 292 8.11 -2.39 -4.25
CA ALA A 292 7.61 -2.08 -2.92
C ALA A 292 6.08 -2.22 -2.76
N PHE A 293 5.32 -2.31 -3.85
CA PHE A 293 3.85 -2.42 -3.85
C PHE A 293 3.33 -3.79 -4.27
N ASP A 294 4.02 -4.48 -5.18
CA ASP A 294 3.59 -5.76 -5.78
C ASP A 294 4.58 -6.91 -5.55
N HIS A 295 5.67 -6.67 -4.81
CA HIS A 295 6.73 -7.63 -4.54
C HIS A 295 7.48 -8.10 -5.80
N GLY A 296 7.38 -7.38 -6.93
CA GLY A 296 8.00 -7.76 -8.20
C GLY A 296 7.40 -9.02 -8.83
N GLU A 297 6.13 -9.33 -8.51
CA GLU A 297 5.42 -10.46 -9.08
C GLU A 297 4.48 -10.03 -10.20
N LYS A 298 4.59 -10.70 -11.35
CA LYS A 298 3.65 -10.51 -12.46
C LYS A 298 2.21 -10.80 -11.99
N PRO A 299 1.20 -10.04 -12.45
CA PRO A 299 -0.20 -10.32 -12.13
C PRO A 299 -0.58 -11.77 -12.46
N PHE A 300 -1.27 -12.44 -11.53
CA PHE A 300 -1.73 -13.82 -11.76
C PHE A 300 -2.68 -13.92 -12.96
N ILE A 301 -3.58 -12.94 -13.17
CA ILE A 301 -4.43 -12.91 -14.36
C ILE A 301 -3.58 -12.48 -15.55
N LYS A 302 -3.35 -13.43 -16.45
CA LYS A 302 -2.68 -13.19 -17.72
C LYS A 302 -3.71 -13.01 -18.85
N PRO A 303 -3.38 -12.30 -19.94
CA PRO A 303 -4.30 -12.08 -21.05
C PRO A 303 -4.91 -13.36 -21.63
N PHE A 304 -4.15 -14.46 -21.70
CA PHE A 304 -4.66 -15.74 -22.20
C PHE A 304 -5.74 -16.35 -21.30
N MET A 305 -5.68 -16.10 -19.98
CA MET A 305 -6.69 -16.61 -19.04
C MET A 305 -8.05 -15.95 -19.24
N ILE A 306 -8.09 -14.76 -19.86
CA ILE A 306 -9.34 -14.10 -20.24
C ILE A 306 -9.97 -14.83 -21.43
N ASP A 307 -9.18 -15.30 -22.39
CA ASP A 307 -9.69 -16.07 -23.52
C ASP A 307 -10.26 -17.43 -23.07
N LEU A 308 -9.75 -17.98 -21.95
CA LEU A 308 -10.22 -19.23 -21.32
C LEU A 308 -11.37 -19.00 -20.31
N SER A 309 -11.74 -17.75 -20.03
CA SER A 309 -12.71 -17.44 -18.96
C SER A 309 -14.15 -17.86 -19.25
N SER A 310 -14.44 -18.18 -20.51
CA SER A 310 -15.72 -18.72 -20.97
C SER A 310 -15.69 -20.24 -21.16
N ASP A 311 -14.56 -20.91 -20.88
CA ASP A 311 -14.44 -22.35 -21.06
C ASP A 311 -15.29 -23.12 -20.05
N HIS A 312 -16.10 -24.06 -20.54
CA HIS A 312 -16.96 -24.92 -19.73
C HIS A 312 -16.51 -26.38 -19.79
N TYR A 313 -16.23 -26.95 -18.61
CA TYR A 313 -15.79 -28.33 -18.43
C TYR A 313 -16.67 -29.05 -17.39
N ASP A 314 -17.91 -29.35 -17.76
CA ASP A 314 -18.79 -30.27 -17.01
C ASP A 314 -18.60 -31.72 -17.50
N LEU A 315 -18.37 -32.65 -16.58
CA LEU A 315 -17.94 -34.01 -16.91
C LEU A 315 -19.11 -35.00 -16.94
N ASN A 316 -19.08 -35.91 -17.92
CA ASN A 316 -19.88 -37.13 -17.90
C ASN A 316 -19.05 -38.29 -17.32
N LEU A 317 -19.36 -38.68 -16.10
CA LEU A 317 -18.63 -39.72 -15.37
C LEU A 317 -19.24 -41.13 -15.53
N SER A 318 -20.05 -41.37 -16.57
CA SER A 318 -20.72 -42.66 -16.75
C SER A 318 -19.72 -43.80 -16.97
N ARG A 319 -18.64 -43.57 -17.72
CA ARG A 319 -17.64 -44.59 -18.05
C ARG A 319 -16.88 -45.07 -16.81
N VAL A 320 -16.37 -44.14 -15.98
CA VAL A 320 -15.66 -44.48 -14.74
C VAL A 320 -16.58 -45.19 -13.75
N LYS A 321 -17.85 -44.79 -13.69
CA LYS A 321 -18.86 -45.44 -12.85
C LYS A 321 -19.20 -46.85 -13.33
N GLU A 322 -19.35 -47.07 -14.63
CA GLU A 322 -19.65 -48.40 -15.17
C GLU A 322 -18.47 -49.37 -15.03
N GLN A 323 -17.25 -48.89 -15.27
CA GLN A 323 -16.05 -49.73 -15.23
C GLN A 323 -15.54 -50.00 -13.81
N LEU A 324 -15.60 -49.00 -12.91
CA LEU A 324 -15.00 -49.10 -11.58
C LEU A 324 -16.03 -49.06 -10.43
N ASN A 325 -17.31 -48.80 -10.70
CA ASN A 325 -18.31 -48.48 -9.67
C ASN A 325 -17.91 -47.31 -8.77
N TRP A 326 -17.12 -46.38 -9.31
CA TRP A 326 -16.62 -45.21 -8.60
C TRP A 326 -17.51 -43.98 -8.83
N ARG A 327 -17.68 -43.16 -7.79
CA ARG A 327 -18.32 -41.83 -7.85
C ARG A 327 -17.67 -40.88 -6.85
N PRO A 328 -17.56 -39.58 -7.18
CA PRO A 328 -17.09 -38.58 -6.21
C PRO A 328 -18.01 -38.57 -4.98
N GLN A 329 -17.42 -38.42 -3.80
CA GLN A 329 -18.14 -38.30 -2.52
C GLN A 329 -18.10 -36.85 -1.98
N HIS A 330 -17.23 -36.01 -2.56
CA HIS A 330 -17.03 -34.64 -2.14
C HIS A 330 -17.39 -33.68 -3.28
N HIS A 331 -17.94 -32.52 -2.90
CA HIS A 331 -18.31 -31.46 -3.82
C HIS A 331 -17.66 -30.15 -3.40
N ILE A 332 -17.18 -29.39 -4.38
CA ILE A 332 -16.47 -28.13 -4.13
C ILE A 332 -17.38 -27.13 -3.43
N TYR A 333 -18.69 -27.16 -3.69
CA TYR A 333 -19.68 -26.30 -3.05
C TYR A 333 -19.62 -26.39 -1.51
N ASP A 334 -19.52 -27.61 -0.97
CA ASP A 334 -19.46 -27.87 0.47
C ASP A 334 -18.03 -27.68 1.00
N ALA A 335 -17.02 -28.07 0.23
CA ALA A 335 -15.62 -27.95 0.65
C ALA A 335 -15.13 -26.50 0.73
N LEU A 336 -15.72 -25.58 -0.03
CA LEU A 336 -15.42 -24.15 0.07
C LEU A 336 -15.62 -23.59 1.48
N GLU A 337 -16.58 -24.13 2.24
CA GLU A 337 -16.80 -23.73 3.64
C GLU A 337 -15.57 -24.06 4.50
N ARG A 338 -15.06 -25.30 4.39
CA ARG A 338 -13.85 -25.74 5.11
C ARG A 338 -12.59 -25.03 4.65
N LEU A 339 -12.43 -24.83 3.34
CA LEU A 339 -11.32 -24.06 2.77
C LEU A 339 -11.27 -22.63 3.33
N ILE A 340 -12.43 -21.95 3.38
CA ILE A 340 -12.53 -20.57 3.85
C ILE A 340 -12.40 -20.50 5.38
N ASP A 341 -12.93 -21.46 6.12
CA ASP A 341 -12.72 -21.54 7.57
C ASP A 341 -11.25 -21.74 7.93
N ASN A 342 -10.54 -22.60 7.20
CA ASN A 342 -9.10 -22.80 7.35
C ASN A 342 -8.31 -21.53 6.99
N LEU A 343 -8.69 -20.83 5.92
CA LEU A 343 -8.14 -19.51 5.59
C LEU A 343 -8.34 -18.52 6.73
N LYS A 344 -9.55 -18.38 7.28
CA LYS A 344 -9.83 -17.43 8.37
C LYS A 344 -9.09 -17.78 9.67
N LYS A 345 -8.90 -19.08 9.93
CA LYS A 345 -8.22 -19.58 11.13
C LYS A 345 -6.72 -19.30 11.11
N ASP A 346 -6.05 -19.52 9.98
CA ASP A 346 -4.63 -19.21 9.79
C ASP A 346 -4.35 -18.67 8.37
N PRO A 347 -4.62 -17.37 8.13
CA PRO A 347 -4.41 -16.80 6.80
C PRO A 347 -2.95 -16.92 6.32
N PRO A 348 -1.92 -16.62 7.15
CA PRO A 348 -0.54 -16.79 6.72
C PRO A 348 -0.17 -18.23 6.35
N GLY A 349 -0.65 -19.22 7.09
CA GLY A 349 -0.45 -20.63 6.79
C GLY A 349 -1.15 -21.05 5.50
N TRP A 350 -2.39 -20.60 5.29
CA TRP A 350 -3.17 -20.90 4.08
C TRP A 350 -2.53 -20.35 2.81
N TYR A 351 -2.06 -19.09 2.83
CA TYR A 351 -1.36 -18.48 1.68
C TYR A 351 -0.09 -19.27 1.33
N LYS A 352 0.70 -19.63 2.35
CA LYS A 352 1.90 -20.46 2.16
C LYS A 352 1.56 -21.84 1.59
N ALA A 353 0.51 -22.50 2.08
CA ALA A 353 0.08 -23.81 1.60
C ALA A 353 -0.37 -23.79 0.13
N ASN A 354 -0.92 -22.65 -0.33
CA ASN A 354 -1.38 -22.45 -1.70
C ASN A 354 -0.33 -21.80 -2.62
N GLY A 355 0.90 -21.58 -2.15
CA GLY A 355 1.96 -20.93 -2.92
C GLY A 355 1.70 -19.47 -3.27
N ILE A 356 0.85 -18.78 -2.49
CA ILE A 356 0.48 -17.37 -2.72
C ILE A 356 1.38 -16.49 -1.85
N THR A 357 1.91 -15.43 -2.46
CA THR A 357 2.76 -14.47 -1.77
C THR A 357 1.99 -13.68 -0.73
N LEU A 358 2.60 -13.58 0.44
CA LEU A 358 2.00 -12.97 1.63
C LEU A 358 2.03 -11.43 1.52
N PRO A 359 0.86 -10.75 1.57
CA PRO A 359 0.83 -9.29 1.64
C PRO A 359 1.56 -8.75 2.88
N ASP A 360 2.21 -7.58 2.76
CA ASP A 360 2.98 -6.95 3.85
C ASP A 360 2.21 -6.84 5.18
N TRP A 361 0.94 -6.47 5.13
CA TRP A 361 0.10 -6.32 6.32
C TRP A 361 -0.12 -7.66 7.02
N MET A 362 -0.18 -8.76 6.27
CA MET A 362 -0.35 -10.11 6.79
C MET A 362 0.96 -10.68 7.33
N GLN A 363 2.10 -10.37 6.68
CA GLN A 363 3.42 -10.65 7.24
C GLN A 363 3.60 -9.94 8.58
N THR A 364 3.16 -8.68 8.67
CA THR A 364 3.22 -7.90 9.90
C THR A 364 2.29 -8.44 10.98
N ALA A 365 1.08 -8.88 10.60
CA ALA A 365 0.17 -9.55 11.53
C ALA A 365 0.79 -10.84 12.11
N LYS A 366 1.46 -11.63 11.28
CA LYS A 366 2.19 -12.83 11.71
C LYS A 366 3.32 -12.50 12.71
N GLU A 367 4.12 -11.48 12.44
CA GLU A 367 5.19 -11.03 13.36
C GLU A 367 4.66 -10.51 14.69
N LYS A 368 3.44 -9.96 14.68
CA LYS A 368 2.76 -9.44 15.87
C LYS A 368 1.92 -10.49 16.59
N GLU A 369 1.94 -11.74 16.12
CA GLU A 369 1.19 -12.86 16.70
C GLU A 369 -0.32 -12.56 16.81
N VAL A 370 -0.85 -11.86 15.82
CA VAL A 370 -2.26 -11.48 15.74
C VAL A 370 -2.91 -12.14 14.52
N ASN A 371 -4.13 -12.64 14.69
CA ASN A 371 -4.87 -13.25 13.59
C ASN A 371 -5.24 -12.19 12.54
N ALA A 372 -4.78 -12.41 11.30
CA ALA A 372 -4.94 -11.47 10.20
C ALA A 372 -6.41 -11.28 9.79
N ASN A 373 -7.27 -12.32 9.88
CA ASN A 373 -8.70 -12.19 9.59
C ASN A 373 -9.42 -11.35 10.66
N ALA A 374 -9.13 -11.58 11.93
CA ALA A 374 -9.72 -10.82 13.03
C ALA A 374 -9.40 -9.32 12.94
N ILE A 375 -8.18 -8.96 12.53
CA ILE A 375 -7.81 -7.56 12.28
C ILE A 375 -8.57 -7.00 11.08
N ARG A 376 -8.68 -7.76 9.99
CA ARG A 376 -9.42 -7.34 8.79
C ARG A 376 -10.88 -7.04 9.12
N GLU A 377 -11.56 -7.96 9.81
CA GLU A 377 -12.97 -7.79 10.23
C GLU A 377 -13.13 -6.58 11.13
N LYS A 378 -12.32 -6.47 12.18
CA LYS A 378 -12.34 -5.33 13.10
C LYS A 378 -12.11 -3.99 12.39
N HIS A 379 -11.15 -3.94 11.47
CA HIS A 379 -10.87 -2.75 10.67
C HIS A 379 -12.06 -2.36 9.80
N GLU A 380 -12.69 -3.33 9.14
CA GLU A 380 -13.83 -3.09 8.26
C GLU A 380 -15.03 -2.54 9.03
N ASP A 381 -15.34 -3.13 10.19
CA ASP A 381 -16.42 -2.66 11.07
C ASP A 381 -16.17 -1.23 11.53
N HIS A 382 -14.98 -0.96 12.10
CA HIS A 382 -14.59 0.39 12.53
C HIS A 382 -14.60 1.41 11.39
N TYR A 383 -14.17 1.01 10.19
CA TYR A 383 -14.17 1.87 9.01
C TYR A 383 -15.60 2.25 8.62
N ARG A 384 -16.51 1.29 8.60
CA ARG A 384 -17.93 1.52 8.24
C ARG A 384 -18.66 2.35 9.27
N ASP A 385 -18.42 2.09 10.55
CA ASP A 385 -18.99 2.88 11.64
C ASP A 385 -18.51 4.34 11.57
N ALA A 386 -17.21 4.55 11.40
CA ALA A 386 -16.65 5.89 11.21
C ALA A 386 -17.24 6.55 9.95
N HIS A 387 -17.35 5.82 8.84
CA HIS A 387 -17.89 6.36 7.59
C HIS A 387 -19.34 6.79 7.75
N SER A 388 -20.16 5.97 8.41
CA SER A 388 -21.55 6.28 8.72
C SER A 388 -21.67 7.52 9.62
N ASN A 389 -20.82 7.64 10.65
CA ASN A 389 -20.82 8.79 11.56
C ASN A 389 -20.42 10.11 10.87
N PHE A 390 -19.62 10.05 9.81
CA PHE A 390 -19.13 11.22 9.06
C PHE A 390 -19.74 11.38 7.66
N ILE A 391 -20.75 10.58 7.31
CA ILE A 391 -21.37 10.61 5.97
C ILE A 391 -21.92 11.98 5.60
N TRP A 392 -22.33 12.77 6.59
CA TRP A 392 -22.83 14.13 6.43
C TRP A 392 -21.81 15.06 5.74
N ALA A 393 -20.50 14.81 5.91
CA ALA A 393 -19.46 15.61 5.28
C ALA A 393 -19.53 15.53 3.75
N HIS A 394 -19.83 14.36 3.20
CA HIS A 394 -20.00 14.17 1.76
C HIS A 394 -21.24 14.87 1.23
N PHE A 395 -22.34 14.89 1.98
CA PHE A 395 -23.52 15.71 1.66
C PHE A 395 -23.22 17.21 1.69
N MET A 396 -22.37 17.67 2.61
CA MET A 396 -21.92 19.08 2.60
C MET A 396 -21.10 19.41 1.36
N ASN A 397 -20.24 18.51 0.89
CA ASN A 397 -19.55 18.69 -0.39
C ASN A 397 -20.49 18.69 -1.59
N ILE A 398 -21.55 17.88 -1.58
CA ILE A 398 -22.61 17.97 -2.61
C ILE A 398 -23.32 19.33 -2.56
N GLY A 399 -23.61 19.84 -1.36
CA GLY A 399 -24.15 21.20 -1.19
C GLY A 399 -23.21 22.28 -1.74
N LEU A 400 -21.91 22.18 -1.44
CA LEU A 400 -20.89 23.10 -1.95
C LEU A 400 -20.70 22.98 -3.47
N ALA A 401 -20.94 21.81 -4.06
CA ALA A 401 -20.96 21.66 -5.51
C ALA A 401 -22.05 22.53 -6.16
N PHE A 402 -23.28 22.48 -5.64
CA PHE A 402 -24.36 23.37 -6.10
C PHE A 402 -24.09 24.85 -5.81
N TRP A 403 -23.43 25.14 -4.68
CA TRP A 403 -22.97 26.48 -4.37
C TRP A 403 -22.01 27.00 -5.45
N LEU A 404 -20.98 26.22 -5.82
CA LEU A 404 -20.03 26.60 -6.87
C LEU A 404 -20.68 26.76 -8.26
N LEU A 405 -21.71 25.97 -8.58
CA LEU A 405 -22.44 26.10 -9.84
C LEU A 405 -23.23 27.41 -9.95
N THR A 406 -23.61 28.02 -8.82
CA THR A 406 -24.45 29.22 -8.78
C THR A 406 -23.68 30.48 -8.38
N ALA A 407 -22.55 30.32 -7.67
CA ALA A 407 -21.74 31.42 -7.15
C ALA A 407 -21.29 32.44 -8.21
N PRO A 408 -20.83 32.07 -9.42
CA PRO A 408 -20.39 33.06 -10.40
C PRO A 408 -21.47 34.07 -10.79
N PHE A 409 -22.73 33.62 -10.88
CA PHE A 409 -23.87 34.45 -11.26
C PHE A 409 -24.38 35.30 -10.10
N LEU A 410 -24.36 34.76 -8.88
CA LEU A 410 -24.86 35.44 -7.68
C LEU A 410 -23.86 36.45 -7.10
N LEU A 411 -22.56 36.15 -7.19
CA LEU A 411 -21.48 36.99 -6.68
C LEU A 411 -20.91 37.95 -7.73
N GLY A 412 -21.44 37.93 -8.96
CA GLY A 412 -21.07 38.86 -10.03
C GLY A 412 -19.62 38.69 -10.50
N TYR A 413 -19.21 37.46 -10.81
CA TYR A 413 -17.84 37.21 -11.30
C TYR A 413 -17.59 37.94 -12.63
N GLU A 414 -16.58 38.80 -12.66
CA GLU A 414 -16.18 39.50 -13.89
C GLU A 414 -15.34 38.63 -14.83
N SER A 415 -14.55 37.71 -14.27
CA SER A 415 -13.69 36.82 -15.04
C SER A 415 -14.44 35.61 -15.59
N ARG A 416 -14.46 35.48 -16.92
CA ARG A 416 -15.00 34.29 -17.61
C ARG A 416 -14.23 33.02 -17.24
N ALA A 417 -12.91 33.12 -17.07
CA ALA A 417 -12.07 31.99 -16.70
C ALA A 417 -12.43 31.46 -15.30
N MET A 418 -12.64 32.35 -14.34
CA MET A 418 -13.11 31.97 -13.00
C MET A 418 -14.51 31.37 -13.02
N THR A 419 -15.41 31.90 -13.86
CA THR A 419 -16.77 31.34 -14.01
C THR A 419 -16.71 29.89 -14.49
N ILE A 420 -15.94 29.61 -15.54
CA ILE A 420 -15.77 28.24 -16.06
C ILE A 420 -15.09 27.34 -15.02
N SER A 421 -14.08 27.87 -14.31
CA SER A 421 -13.36 27.15 -13.25
C SER A 421 -14.30 26.70 -12.12
N ASP A 422 -15.11 27.61 -11.56
CA ASP A 422 -16.02 27.28 -10.46
C ASP A 422 -17.14 26.35 -10.92
N MET A 423 -17.69 26.55 -12.13
CA MET A 423 -18.70 25.65 -12.68
C MET A 423 -18.15 24.23 -12.92
N GLY A 424 -16.97 24.12 -13.52
CA GLY A 424 -16.30 22.83 -13.74
C GLY A 424 -15.95 22.13 -12.43
N SER A 425 -15.46 22.89 -11.45
CA SER A 425 -15.18 22.39 -10.10
C SER A 425 -16.45 21.92 -9.39
N GLY A 426 -17.56 22.65 -9.53
CA GLY A 426 -18.86 22.24 -9.01
C GLY A 426 -19.35 20.92 -9.59
N LEU A 427 -19.28 20.73 -10.92
CA LEU A 427 -19.65 19.46 -11.55
C LEU A 427 -18.74 18.30 -11.12
N ALA A 428 -17.43 18.52 -11.10
CA ALA A 428 -16.47 17.50 -10.66
C ALA A 428 -16.69 17.11 -9.19
N LEU A 429 -16.89 18.10 -8.32
CA LEU A 429 -17.17 17.89 -6.91
C LEU A 429 -18.48 17.12 -6.70
N LEU A 430 -19.53 17.42 -7.47
CA LEU A 430 -20.80 16.71 -7.39
C LEU A 430 -20.61 15.20 -7.64
N VAL A 431 -19.84 14.85 -8.67
CA VAL A 431 -19.53 13.45 -8.99
C VAL A 431 -18.70 12.81 -7.87
N PHE A 432 -17.57 13.40 -7.51
CA PHE A 432 -16.66 12.79 -6.52
C PHE A 432 -17.26 12.73 -5.11
N ALA A 433 -18.03 13.73 -4.70
CA ALA A 433 -18.74 13.72 -3.42
C ALA A 433 -19.88 12.68 -3.43
N GLY A 434 -20.60 12.52 -4.55
CA GLY A 434 -21.60 11.47 -4.72
C GLY A 434 -21.01 10.06 -4.62
N LEU A 435 -19.88 9.82 -5.29
CA LEU A 435 -19.14 8.55 -5.17
C LEU A 435 -18.63 8.32 -3.74
N SER A 436 -18.21 9.38 -3.05
CA SER A 436 -17.72 9.32 -1.66
C SER A 436 -18.81 8.91 -0.66
N LEU A 437 -20.10 8.93 -1.00
CA LEU A 437 -21.15 8.37 -0.14
C LEU A 437 -20.97 6.86 0.09
N SER A 438 -20.38 6.16 -0.88
CA SER A 438 -20.02 4.75 -0.75
C SER A 438 -18.69 4.61 -0.01
N TRP A 439 -18.69 3.90 1.12
CA TRP A 439 -17.48 3.57 1.86
C TRP A 439 -16.46 2.77 1.02
N ARG A 440 -16.94 2.05 -0.01
CA ARG A 440 -16.11 1.29 -0.95
C ARG A 440 -15.34 2.17 -1.92
N MET A 441 -15.79 3.41 -2.14
CA MET A 441 -15.18 4.38 -3.04
C MET A 441 -14.44 5.48 -2.27
N SER A 442 -13.78 5.12 -1.19
CA SER A 442 -13.05 6.06 -0.32
C SER A 442 -12.00 6.90 -1.05
N GLN A 443 -11.44 6.41 -2.17
CA GLN A 443 -10.50 7.16 -3.01
C GLN A 443 -11.12 8.38 -3.70
N ALA A 444 -12.44 8.39 -3.93
CA ALA A 444 -13.14 9.55 -4.49
C ALA A 444 -13.02 10.80 -3.61
N ARG A 445 -12.74 10.61 -2.32
CA ARG A 445 -12.51 11.71 -1.37
C ARG A 445 -11.22 12.47 -1.66
N TRP A 446 -10.17 11.79 -2.14
CA TRP A 446 -8.95 12.46 -2.59
C TRP A 446 -9.21 13.32 -3.83
N ALA A 447 -10.00 12.80 -4.78
CA ALA A 447 -10.40 13.57 -5.96
C ALA A 447 -11.21 14.82 -5.57
N ALA A 448 -12.15 14.70 -4.62
CA ALA A 448 -12.87 15.85 -4.05
C ALA A 448 -11.93 16.85 -3.35
N GLY A 449 -10.94 16.36 -2.61
CA GLY A 449 -9.90 17.20 -1.99
C GLY A 449 -9.05 17.95 -3.01
N ILE A 450 -8.69 17.33 -4.14
CA ILE A 450 -7.99 17.97 -5.25
C ILE A 450 -8.84 19.08 -5.88
N VAL A 451 -10.15 18.85 -6.05
CA VAL A 451 -11.07 19.90 -6.49
C VAL A 451 -11.08 21.06 -5.50
N GLY A 452 -11.15 20.79 -4.19
CA GLY A 452 -11.07 21.83 -3.16
C GLY A 452 -9.76 22.62 -3.18
N PHE A 453 -8.63 21.95 -3.39
CA PHE A 453 -7.32 22.59 -3.56
C PHE A 453 -7.29 23.49 -4.79
N TRP A 454 -7.84 23.03 -5.91
CA TRP A 454 -7.98 23.87 -7.11
C TRP A 454 -8.85 25.11 -6.85
N VAL A 455 -10.03 24.94 -6.24
CA VAL A 455 -10.93 26.04 -5.88
C VAL A 455 -10.26 27.06 -4.95
N LEU A 456 -9.43 26.60 -4.00
CA LEU A 456 -8.63 27.45 -3.13
C LEU A 456 -7.57 28.26 -3.91
N SER A 457 -6.95 27.64 -4.92
CA SER A 457 -5.88 28.25 -5.72
C SER A 457 -6.37 29.13 -6.89
N ALA A 458 -7.54 28.84 -7.45
CA ALA A 458 -8.04 29.46 -8.68
C ALA A 458 -8.14 30.99 -8.61
N PRO A 459 -8.60 31.61 -7.49
CA PRO A 459 -8.58 33.07 -7.36
C PRO A 459 -7.20 33.70 -7.47
N LEU A 460 -6.15 32.99 -7.07
CA LEU A 460 -4.76 33.48 -7.16
C LEU A 460 -4.23 33.33 -8.59
N VAL A 461 -4.45 32.17 -9.20
CA VAL A 461 -4.01 31.87 -10.58
C VAL A 461 -4.66 32.83 -11.58
N PHE A 462 -5.94 33.14 -11.39
CA PHE A 462 -6.69 34.03 -12.29
C PHE A 462 -6.67 35.49 -11.87
N TRP A 463 -5.90 35.86 -10.83
CA TRP A 463 -5.85 37.23 -10.30
C TRP A 463 -7.26 37.80 -10.11
N ALA A 464 -8.02 37.19 -9.20
CA ALA A 464 -9.47 37.38 -9.07
C ALA A 464 -9.85 38.88 -9.01
N PRO A 465 -10.61 39.38 -10.00
CA PRO A 465 -10.91 40.80 -10.11
C PRO A 465 -11.89 41.29 -9.04
N THR A 466 -12.66 40.38 -8.42
CA THR A 466 -13.68 40.73 -7.44
C THR A 466 -13.39 40.10 -6.08
N ALA A 467 -13.63 40.89 -5.02
CA ALA A 467 -13.49 40.43 -3.63
C ALA A 467 -14.40 39.23 -3.32
N GLY A 468 -15.60 39.20 -3.93
CA GLY A 468 -16.54 38.10 -3.77
C GLY A 468 -15.97 36.77 -4.29
N ALA A 469 -15.31 36.77 -5.45
CA ALA A 469 -14.72 35.57 -6.02
C ALA A 469 -13.52 35.08 -5.19
N TYR A 470 -12.67 35.99 -4.70
CA TYR A 470 -11.55 35.64 -3.83
C TYR A 470 -12.00 35.05 -2.49
N LEU A 471 -12.96 35.70 -1.82
CA LEU A 471 -13.54 35.22 -0.58
C LEU A 471 -14.19 33.84 -0.76
N ASN A 472 -14.98 33.68 -1.83
CA ASN A 472 -15.68 32.44 -2.12
C ASN A 472 -14.71 31.29 -2.38
N GLY A 473 -13.75 31.45 -3.30
CA GLY A 473 -12.77 30.41 -3.60
C GLY A 473 -11.94 30.01 -2.38
N THR A 474 -11.53 30.99 -1.56
CA THR A 474 -10.76 30.72 -0.33
C THR A 474 -11.58 29.90 0.67
N LEU A 475 -12.78 30.36 1.02
CA LEU A 475 -13.60 29.71 2.06
C LEU A 475 -14.13 28.35 1.58
N VAL A 476 -14.71 28.32 0.38
CA VAL A 476 -15.32 27.10 -0.18
C VAL A 476 -14.24 26.06 -0.47
N GLY A 477 -13.09 26.46 -1.01
CA GLY A 477 -11.95 25.54 -1.22
C GLY A 477 -11.50 24.89 0.09
N MET A 478 -11.34 25.67 1.16
CA MET A 478 -11.01 25.12 2.48
C MET A 478 -12.08 24.16 3.02
N LEU A 479 -13.36 24.51 2.91
CA LEU A 479 -14.46 23.67 3.37
C LEU A 479 -14.54 22.34 2.59
N ILE A 480 -14.34 22.39 1.28
CA ILE A 480 -14.33 21.18 0.44
C ILE A 480 -13.25 20.22 0.90
N ILE A 481 -12.02 20.72 1.10
CA ILE A 481 -10.89 19.92 1.59
C ILE A 481 -11.23 19.37 2.98
N ALA A 482 -11.72 20.20 3.90
CA ALA A 482 -12.07 19.78 5.25
C ALA A 482 -13.08 18.63 5.28
N PHE A 483 -14.17 18.75 4.54
CA PHE A 483 -15.20 17.70 4.48
C PHE A 483 -14.76 16.47 3.69
N ALA A 484 -13.88 16.62 2.71
CA ALA A 484 -13.37 15.50 1.91
C ALA A 484 -12.35 14.66 2.69
N VAL A 485 -11.31 15.29 3.27
CA VAL A 485 -10.12 14.57 3.76
C VAL A 485 -9.88 14.69 5.27
N CYS A 486 -10.44 15.70 5.96
CA CYS A 486 -10.32 15.80 7.42
C CYS A 486 -11.37 14.95 8.17
N SER A 487 -12.46 14.57 7.49
CA SER A 487 -13.48 13.65 8.04
C SER A 487 -12.92 12.22 8.24
N ARG A 488 -13.37 11.51 9.28
CA ARG A 488 -12.98 10.10 9.51
C ARG A 488 -13.92 9.15 8.73
N PRO A 489 -13.50 7.92 8.40
CA PRO A 489 -12.15 7.37 8.52
C PRO A 489 -11.22 7.97 7.46
N THR A 490 -9.92 8.04 7.71
CA THR A 490 -8.97 8.56 6.73
C THR A 490 -8.73 7.53 5.61
N PRO A 491 -8.90 7.88 4.32
CA PRO A 491 -8.59 6.98 3.22
C PRO A 491 -7.09 6.65 3.13
N GLY A 492 -6.76 5.42 2.77
CA GLY A 492 -5.38 5.00 2.44
C GLY A 492 -4.53 4.49 3.61
N VAL A 493 -5.02 4.52 4.85
CA VAL A 493 -4.32 3.93 6.00
C VAL A 493 -4.40 2.40 5.95
N SER A 494 -3.28 1.71 6.17
CA SER A 494 -3.25 0.24 6.22
C SER A 494 -4.03 -0.30 7.41
N LEU A 495 -4.70 -1.44 7.23
CA LEU A 495 -5.51 -2.08 8.29
C LEU A 495 -4.69 -2.36 9.56
N ILE A 496 -3.42 -2.78 9.40
CA ILE A 496 -2.55 -3.10 10.53
C ILE A 496 -2.14 -1.83 11.29
N ALA A 497 -1.92 -0.72 10.58
CA ALA A 497 -1.64 0.57 11.19
C ALA A 497 -2.86 1.12 11.93
N ALA A 498 -4.05 0.96 11.37
CA ALA A 498 -5.29 1.45 11.98
C ALA A 498 -5.65 0.71 13.28
N GLU A 499 -5.44 -0.62 13.32
CA GLU A 499 -5.96 -1.47 14.42
C GLU A 499 -4.94 -1.84 15.50
N THR A 500 -3.63 -1.67 15.24
CA THR A 500 -2.58 -2.14 16.16
C THR A 500 -1.50 -1.08 16.38
N GLY A 501 -0.64 -1.31 17.37
CA GLY A 501 0.53 -0.47 17.66
C GLY A 501 0.25 0.72 18.59
N PRO A 502 1.30 1.37 19.10
CA PRO A 502 1.17 2.38 20.14
C PRO A 502 0.70 3.74 19.60
N ASN A 503 0.17 4.57 20.48
CA ASN A 503 -0.09 5.99 20.22
C ASN A 503 1.12 6.88 20.56
N ILE A 504 1.90 6.52 21.58
CA ILE A 504 3.17 7.16 21.93
C ILE A 504 4.33 6.46 21.20
N PRO A 505 5.26 7.18 20.55
CA PRO A 505 6.41 6.55 19.92
C PRO A 505 7.29 5.78 20.93
N PRO A 506 7.87 4.62 20.57
CA PRO A 506 8.65 3.80 21.49
C PRO A 506 9.82 4.57 22.12
N GLY A 507 9.86 4.64 23.45
CA GLY A 507 10.89 5.34 24.22
C GLY A 507 10.61 6.84 24.44
N TRP A 508 9.51 7.35 23.91
CA TRP A 508 9.07 8.72 24.15
C TRP A 508 8.18 8.79 25.41
N GLU A 509 8.27 9.90 26.14
CA GLU A 509 7.45 10.13 27.33
C GLU A 509 6.05 10.69 27.00
N PHE A 510 5.90 11.33 25.84
CA PHE A 510 4.64 11.94 25.40
C PHE A 510 4.36 11.69 23.92
N ASN A 511 3.12 11.94 23.50
CA ASN A 511 2.71 11.79 22.10
C ASN A 511 2.91 13.09 21.30
N PRO A 512 3.85 13.14 20.33
CA PRO A 512 4.08 14.33 19.50
C PRO A 512 2.94 14.62 18.50
N SER A 513 2.11 13.62 18.17
CA SER A 513 0.93 13.77 17.31
C SER A 513 -0.36 14.14 18.09
N SER A 514 -0.27 14.36 19.40
CA SER A 514 -1.42 14.72 20.22
C SER A 514 -2.08 16.02 19.78
N TRP A 515 -3.34 16.24 20.18
CA TRP A 515 -4.02 17.49 19.84
C TRP A 515 -3.38 18.68 20.55
N VAL A 516 -2.98 18.51 21.81
CA VAL A 516 -2.30 19.59 22.56
C VAL A 516 -1.00 20.06 21.89
N GLN A 517 -0.28 19.20 21.18
CA GLN A 517 0.95 19.59 20.46
C GLN A 517 0.64 20.30 19.12
N ARG A 518 -0.46 19.91 18.46
CA ARG A 518 -0.82 20.45 17.14
C ARG A 518 -1.57 21.78 17.21
N MET A 519 -2.34 22.01 18.27
CA MET A 519 -3.17 23.21 18.41
C MET A 519 -2.37 24.53 18.39
N PRO A 520 -1.20 24.69 19.04
CA PRO A 520 -0.39 25.89 18.91
C PRO A 520 -0.06 26.22 17.45
N ILE A 521 0.31 25.21 16.67
CA ILE A 521 0.64 25.35 15.25
C ILE A 521 -0.59 25.84 14.47
N ILE A 522 -1.75 25.19 14.67
CA ILE A 522 -3.00 25.54 14.00
C ILE A 522 -3.44 26.98 14.35
N LEU A 523 -3.35 27.36 15.63
CA LEU A 523 -3.73 28.72 16.09
C LEU A 523 -2.82 29.79 15.48
N LEU A 524 -1.51 29.53 15.40
CA LEU A 524 -0.56 30.44 14.75
C LEU A 524 -0.78 30.50 13.24
N ALA A 525 -1.13 29.38 12.60
CA ALA A 525 -1.48 29.34 11.20
C ALA A 525 -2.75 30.17 10.91
N PHE A 526 -3.74 30.21 11.81
CA PHE A 526 -4.87 31.15 11.68
C PHE A 526 -4.43 32.62 11.72
N VAL A 527 -3.49 32.99 12.59
CA VAL A 527 -2.95 34.36 12.63
C VAL A 527 -2.28 34.70 11.30
N GLY A 528 -1.42 33.83 10.81
CA GLY A 528 -0.78 33.98 9.50
C GLY A 528 -1.78 34.06 8.36
N PHE A 529 -2.77 33.17 8.34
CA PHE A 529 -3.84 33.12 7.33
C PHE A 529 -4.61 34.45 7.26
N PHE A 530 -5.04 35.00 8.39
CA PHE A 530 -5.81 36.25 8.39
C PHE A 530 -4.97 37.44 7.93
N ILE A 531 -3.71 37.50 8.34
CA ILE A 531 -2.77 38.53 7.89
C ILE A 531 -2.55 38.42 6.38
N SER A 532 -2.13 37.25 5.90
CA SER A 532 -1.83 37.02 4.48
C SER A 532 -3.05 37.22 3.59
N ARG A 533 -4.24 36.80 4.02
CA ARG A 533 -5.50 37.04 3.28
C ARG A 533 -5.81 38.54 3.18
N TYR A 534 -5.58 39.29 4.25
CA TYR A 534 -5.77 40.75 4.26
C TYR A 534 -4.79 41.46 3.32
N LEU A 535 -3.51 41.07 3.35
CA LEU A 535 -2.50 41.61 2.45
C LEU A 535 -2.77 41.24 0.98
N CYS A 536 -3.22 40.02 0.71
CA CYS A 536 -3.60 39.58 -0.63
C CYS A 536 -4.79 40.38 -1.19
N ALA A 537 -5.77 40.74 -0.34
CA ALA A 537 -6.87 41.60 -0.77
C ALA A 537 -6.39 42.97 -1.29
N PHE A 538 -5.31 43.52 -0.70
CA PHE A 538 -4.69 44.74 -1.22
C PHE A 538 -3.98 44.49 -2.56
N GLN A 539 -3.21 43.40 -2.67
CA GLN A 539 -2.51 43.05 -3.93
C GLN A 539 -3.46 42.80 -5.11
N LEU A 540 -4.65 42.26 -4.83
CA LEU A 540 -5.71 42.07 -5.82
C LEU A 540 -6.55 43.33 -6.08
N GLY A 541 -6.27 44.44 -5.38
CA GLY A 541 -6.98 45.71 -5.54
C GLY A 541 -8.38 45.73 -4.94
N HIS A 542 -8.69 44.86 -3.98
CA HIS A 542 -10.01 44.79 -3.33
C HIS A 542 -10.15 45.79 -2.17
N ILE A 543 -9.03 46.28 -1.64
CA ILE A 543 -8.97 47.32 -0.61
C ILE A 543 -7.92 48.36 -1.00
N ASP A 544 -8.16 49.62 -0.65
CA ASP A 544 -7.35 50.75 -1.11
C ASP A 544 -6.12 51.05 -0.23
N ALA A 545 -6.10 50.53 1.00
CA ALA A 545 -5.02 50.79 1.97
C ALA A 545 -4.85 49.63 2.97
N VAL A 546 -3.63 49.49 3.47
CA VAL A 546 -3.24 48.50 4.49
C VAL A 546 -2.90 49.19 5.81
N TRP A 547 -3.27 48.56 6.92
CA TRP A 547 -2.89 49.04 8.24
C TRP A 547 -1.37 48.89 8.49
N GLU A 548 -0.68 50.03 8.66
CA GLU A 548 0.74 50.10 9.00
C GLU A 548 0.99 51.25 10.00
N PRO A 549 1.19 50.95 11.30
CA PRO A 549 1.30 51.98 12.34
C PRO A 549 2.74 52.48 12.61
N PHE A 550 3.78 51.77 12.13
CA PHE A 550 5.16 52.02 12.55
C PHE A 550 6.09 52.46 11.41
N PHE A 551 5.83 52.02 10.18
CA PHE A 551 6.77 52.17 9.08
C PHE A 551 6.18 53.00 7.93
N ALA A 552 6.81 54.12 7.61
CA ALA A 552 6.48 54.91 6.42
C ALA A 552 7.07 54.25 5.16
N GLY A 553 6.46 54.52 4.01
CA GLY A 553 7.05 54.15 2.72
C GLY A 553 8.23 55.06 2.33
N GLY A 554 8.81 54.77 1.17
CA GLY A 554 9.88 55.55 0.55
C GLY A 554 9.52 57.03 0.37
N GLY A 555 10.54 57.90 0.47
CA GLY A 555 10.33 59.35 0.37
C GLY A 555 9.75 59.78 -0.98
N GLY A 556 8.48 60.22 -0.97
CA GLY A 556 7.76 60.66 -2.17
C GLY A 556 6.74 59.65 -2.71
N ASP A 557 6.65 58.45 -2.13
CA ASP A 557 5.60 57.46 -2.42
C ASP A 557 4.38 57.71 -1.50
N PRO A 558 3.14 57.77 -2.02
CA PRO A 558 1.94 57.83 -1.19
C PRO A 558 1.69 56.57 -0.34
N LYS A 559 2.39 55.45 -0.62
CA LYS A 559 2.25 54.18 0.11
C LYS A 559 2.87 54.21 1.51
N ASN A 560 2.32 53.42 2.43
CA ASN A 560 2.98 53.08 3.69
C ASN A 560 3.98 51.93 3.53
N GLY A 561 4.76 51.62 4.58
CA GLY A 561 5.83 50.62 4.51
C GLY A 561 5.35 49.21 4.17
N THR A 562 4.18 48.80 4.67
CA THR A 562 3.61 47.49 4.32
C THR A 562 3.17 47.46 2.85
N GLU A 563 2.48 48.50 2.38
CA GLU A 563 2.00 48.61 0.99
C GLU A 563 3.16 48.59 -0.01
N GLU A 564 4.26 49.29 0.29
CA GLU A 564 5.47 49.30 -0.53
C GLU A 564 6.12 47.92 -0.62
N ILE A 565 6.18 47.17 0.48
CA ILE A 565 6.79 45.83 0.49
C ILE A 565 6.00 44.83 -0.35
N ILE A 566 4.69 44.77 -0.16
CA ILE A 566 3.82 43.79 -0.85
C ILE A 566 3.52 44.19 -2.30
N THR A 567 4.02 45.34 -2.76
CA THR A 567 3.96 45.75 -4.18
C THR A 567 5.36 46.09 -4.72
N SER A 568 6.40 45.55 -4.07
CA SER A 568 7.78 45.72 -4.53
C SER A 568 8.08 44.85 -5.75
N GLU A 569 9.13 45.17 -6.51
CA GLU A 569 9.58 44.36 -7.66
C GLU A 569 9.83 42.89 -7.29
N VAL A 570 10.26 42.62 -6.06
CA VAL A 570 10.48 41.26 -5.55
C VAL A 570 9.15 40.52 -5.33
N SER A 571 8.13 41.23 -4.87
CA SER A 571 6.77 40.69 -4.70
C SER A 571 6.10 40.46 -6.06
N GLU A 572 6.22 41.41 -6.98
CA GLU A 572 5.67 41.33 -8.34
C GLU A 572 6.39 40.31 -9.24
N ALA A 573 7.58 39.83 -8.86
CA ALA A 573 8.30 38.79 -9.57
C ALA A 573 7.57 37.42 -9.55
N TRP A 574 6.61 37.23 -8.65
CA TRP A 574 5.83 36.00 -8.58
C TRP A 574 4.66 35.99 -9.59
N PRO A 575 4.32 34.83 -10.18
CA PRO A 575 3.23 34.72 -11.14
C PRO A 575 1.83 34.89 -10.51
N VAL A 576 1.74 34.87 -9.18
CA VAL A 576 0.54 35.02 -8.36
C VAL A 576 0.85 35.95 -7.19
N PRO A 577 -0.16 36.58 -6.55
CA PRO A 577 0.08 37.40 -5.36
C PRO A 577 0.81 36.60 -4.27
N ASP A 578 1.98 37.06 -3.82
CA ASP A 578 2.81 36.34 -2.85
C ASP A 578 2.12 36.22 -1.48
N ALA A 579 1.40 37.24 -1.03
CA ALA A 579 0.59 37.18 0.19
C ALA A 579 -0.58 36.21 0.02
N GLY A 580 -1.11 36.07 -1.21
CA GLY A 580 -2.11 35.06 -1.54
C GLY A 580 -1.56 33.64 -1.45
N LEU A 581 -0.35 33.42 -1.98
CA LEU A 581 0.37 32.15 -1.83
C LEU A 581 0.62 31.83 -0.35
N GLY A 582 1.01 32.83 0.45
CA GLY A 582 1.11 32.72 1.90
C GLY A 582 -0.20 32.31 2.56
N ALA A 583 -1.32 32.96 2.20
CA ALA A 583 -2.65 32.62 2.73
C ALA A 583 -3.05 31.18 2.39
N MET A 584 -2.77 30.72 1.16
CA MET A 584 -3.02 29.34 0.77
C MET A 584 -2.17 28.35 1.59
N THR A 585 -0.89 28.66 1.81
CA THR A 585 -0.02 27.85 2.68
C THR A 585 -0.59 27.72 4.08
N TYR A 586 -0.94 28.83 4.75
CA TYR A 586 -1.52 28.79 6.09
C TYR A 586 -2.86 28.04 6.13
N ALA A 587 -3.70 28.18 5.09
CA ALA A 587 -4.93 27.42 4.97
C ALA A 587 -4.67 25.91 4.93
N LEU A 588 -3.66 25.48 4.18
CA LEU A 588 -3.23 24.08 4.12
C LEU A 588 -2.59 23.61 5.42
N GLU A 589 -1.83 24.45 6.13
CA GLU A 589 -1.30 24.14 7.47
C GLU A 589 -2.44 23.87 8.47
N ILE A 590 -3.49 24.70 8.45
CA ILE A 590 -4.69 24.48 9.26
C ILE A 590 -5.32 23.13 8.92
N LEU A 591 -5.59 22.87 7.65
CA LEU A 591 -6.29 21.65 7.20
C LEU A 591 -5.49 20.38 7.47
N THR A 592 -4.18 20.38 7.17
CA THR A 592 -3.28 19.25 7.44
C THR A 592 -3.01 19.08 8.93
N GLY A 593 -3.02 20.16 9.72
CA GLY A 593 -2.97 20.13 11.19
C GLY A 593 -4.19 19.43 11.80
N LEU A 594 -5.39 19.71 11.28
CA LEU A 594 -6.66 19.07 11.68
C LEU A 594 -6.76 17.60 11.20
N MET A 595 -6.09 17.26 10.11
CA MET A 595 -6.15 15.92 9.51
C MET A 595 -5.39 14.88 10.35
N GLY A 596 -5.98 13.68 10.42
CA GLY A 596 -5.37 12.50 11.05
C GLY A 596 -5.68 12.35 12.55
N SER A 597 -5.40 11.16 13.07
CA SER A 597 -5.55 10.84 14.50
C SER A 597 -4.29 11.21 15.29
N THR A 598 -4.34 11.03 16.61
CA THR A 598 -3.18 11.10 17.51
C THR A 598 -2.09 10.06 17.21
N ARG A 599 -2.32 9.17 16.24
CA ARG A 599 -1.40 8.10 15.81
C ARG A 599 -0.76 8.39 14.45
N ARG A 600 -0.99 9.59 13.89
CA ARG A 600 -0.59 9.95 12.52
C ARG A 600 0.92 9.86 12.26
N TRP A 601 1.77 9.99 13.29
CA TRP A 601 3.22 9.79 13.15
C TRP A 601 3.61 8.43 12.54
N ARG A 602 2.79 7.38 12.73
CA ARG A 602 2.98 6.06 12.11
C ARG A 602 1.89 5.66 11.12
N THR A 603 0.65 6.15 11.27
CA THR A 603 -0.45 5.77 10.37
C THR A 603 -0.47 6.61 9.09
N MET A 604 0.12 7.82 9.11
CA MET A 604 0.19 8.73 7.96
C MET A 604 1.55 9.46 7.90
N PRO A 605 2.69 8.74 7.76
CA PRO A 605 4.01 9.36 7.73
C PRO A 605 4.14 10.48 6.69
N TRP A 606 3.56 10.30 5.50
CA TRP A 606 3.58 11.30 4.44
C TRP A 606 2.94 12.62 4.85
N LEU A 607 1.85 12.59 5.63
CA LEU A 607 1.14 13.79 6.08
C LEU A 607 1.99 14.56 7.09
N VAL A 608 2.65 13.85 8.01
CA VAL A 608 3.55 14.47 8.99
C VAL A 608 4.76 15.09 8.30
N MET A 609 5.35 14.39 7.34
CA MET A 609 6.48 14.93 6.57
C MET A 609 6.06 16.14 5.73
N LEU A 610 4.90 16.09 5.07
CA LEU A 610 4.34 17.24 4.35
C LEU A 610 4.12 18.44 5.28
N PHE A 611 3.50 18.21 6.44
CA PHE A 611 3.22 19.24 7.44
C PHE A 611 4.50 19.94 7.92
N GLY A 612 5.55 19.17 8.23
CA GLY A 612 6.83 19.76 8.63
C GLY A 612 7.60 20.41 7.47
N ILE A 613 7.50 19.90 6.24
CA ILE A 613 8.07 20.53 5.03
C ILE A 613 7.37 21.86 4.72
N MET A 614 6.07 21.98 5.01
CA MET A 614 5.39 23.26 4.90
C MET A 614 5.95 24.25 5.92
N ILE A 615 6.10 23.86 7.18
CA ILE A 615 6.50 24.79 8.25
C ILE A 615 7.98 25.20 8.15
N VAL A 616 8.91 24.26 7.97
CA VAL A 616 10.36 24.54 8.10
C VAL A 616 10.91 25.29 6.87
N PRO A 617 10.87 24.74 5.64
CA PRO A 617 11.22 25.47 4.41
C PRO A 617 10.49 26.80 4.22
N LEU A 618 9.17 26.88 4.45
CA LEU A 618 8.45 28.15 4.26
C LEU A 618 8.75 29.14 5.38
N GLY A 619 9.09 28.67 6.58
CA GLY A 619 9.71 29.47 7.62
C GLY A 619 11.01 30.13 7.12
N VAL A 620 11.89 29.38 6.46
CA VAL A 620 13.12 29.92 5.84
C VAL A 620 12.80 30.97 4.77
N VAL A 621 11.82 30.72 3.92
CA VAL A 621 11.36 31.71 2.92
C VAL A 621 10.83 32.98 3.61
N SER A 622 10.07 32.83 4.70
CA SER A 622 9.57 33.96 5.49
C SER A 622 10.70 34.78 6.11
N ILE A 623 11.75 34.12 6.60
CA ILE A 623 12.96 34.78 7.13
C ILE A 623 13.71 35.50 6.01
N PHE A 624 13.82 34.90 4.83
CA PHE A 624 14.39 35.56 3.66
C PHE A 624 13.63 36.86 3.33
N PHE A 625 12.29 36.82 3.34
CA PHE A 625 11.48 38.03 3.15
C PHE A 625 11.71 39.09 4.23
N ILE A 626 11.88 38.71 5.50
CA ILE A 626 12.27 39.67 6.56
C ILE A 626 13.63 40.30 6.24
N ILE A 627 14.63 39.49 5.84
CA ILE A 627 15.99 39.96 5.58
C ILE A 627 16.03 40.99 4.45
N ILE A 628 15.29 40.76 3.37
CA ILE A 628 15.34 41.64 2.20
C ILE A 628 14.59 42.97 2.41
N GLN A 629 13.62 43.05 3.33
CA GLN A 629 12.80 44.25 3.54
C GLN A 629 13.65 45.53 3.75
N PRO A 630 14.50 45.64 4.79
CA PRO A 630 15.31 46.83 4.99
C PRO A 630 16.56 46.90 4.10
N ILE A 631 16.98 45.78 3.52
CA ILE A 631 18.22 45.69 2.73
C ILE A 631 18.00 46.10 1.27
N VAL A 632 16.93 45.57 0.65
CA VAL A 632 16.62 45.72 -0.77
C VAL A 632 15.55 46.79 -0.98
N ILE A 633 14.48 46.76 -0.18
CA ILE A 633 13.31 47.65 -0.36
C ILE A 633 13.50 48.96 0.43
N GLY A 634 14.11 48.89 1.60
CA GLY A 634 14.46 50.07 2.40
C GLY A 634 13.40 50.48 3.43
N THR A 635 12.34 49.69 3.60
CA THR A 635 11.32 49.87 4.64
C THR A 635 10.98 48.53 5.32
N TRP A 636 9.98 48.52 6.20
CA TRP A 636 9.53 47.34 6.96
C TRP A 636 8.01 47.19 6.90
N CYS A 637 7.56 45.95 7.05
CA CYS A 637 6.14 45.60 7.06
C CYS A 637 5.78 45.02 8.43
N THR A 638 5.01 45.78 9.23
CA THR A 638 4.61 45.37 10.58
C THR A 638 3.90 44.03 10.56
N LEU A 639 2.93 43.87 9.66
CA LEU A 639 2.13 42.64 9.55
C LEU A 639 2.96 41.45 9.06
N CYS A 640 3.94 41.67 8.18
CA CYS A 640 4.84 40.63 7.69
C CYS A 640 5.77 40.15 8.80
N LEU A 641 6.27 41.05 9.66
CA LEU A 641 7.06 40.69 10.84
C LEU A 641 6.25 39.84 11.82
N VAL A 642 4.98 40.19 12.07
CA VAL A 642 4.08 39.39 12.92
C VAL A 642 3.82 38.02 12.30
N GLY A 643 3.52 37.94 11.00
CA GLY A 643 3.31 36.69 10.29
C GLY A 643 4.54 35.78 10.32
N ALA A 644 5.72 36.35 10.05
CA ALA A 644 6.97 35.59 10.09
C ALA A 644 7.36 35.16 11.51
N ALA A 645 7.07 35.97 12.53
CA ALA A 645 7.22 35.54 13.92
C ALA A 645 6.27 34.37 14.27
N ALA A 646 5.02 34.43 13.81
CA ALA A 646 4.07 33.34 13.99
C ALA A 646 4.58 32.03 13.36
N MET A 647 5.07 32.08 12.11
CA MET A 647 5.70 30.94 11.44
C MET A 647 6.92 30.40 12.17
N LEU A 648 7.80 31.29 12.63
CA LEU A 648 9.01 30.88 13.33
C LEU A 648 8.68 30.14 14.63
N ILE A 649 7.64 30.58 15.37
CA ILE A 649 7.17 29.93 16.60
C ILE A 649 6.54 28.55 16.32
N GLN A 650 6.04 28.28 15.10
CA GLN A 650 5.51 26.95 14.76
C GLN A 650 6.60 25.88 14.64
N ILE A 651 7.80 26.24 14.18
CA ILE A 651 8.93 25.32 13.95
C ILE A 651 9.19 24.37 15.13
N PRO A 652 9.38 24.85 16.38
CA PRO A 652 9.70 23.95 17.49
C PRO A 652 8.62 22.90 17.77
N TYR A 653 7.34 23.21 17.56
CA TYR A 653 6.25 22.26 17.79
C TYR A 653 6.14 21.20 16.68
N SER A 654 6.61 21.48 15.46
CA SER A 654 6.56 20.51 14.35
C SER A 654 7.73 19.53 14.32
N LEU A 655 8.87 19.89 14.94
CA LEU A 655 10.09 19.07 14.94
C LEU A 655 9.89 17.72 15.63
N ASP A 656 9.19 17.68 16.76
CA ASP A 656 9.01 16.45 17.53
C ASP A 656 8.26 15.38 16.72
N GLU A 657 7.21 15.78 15.98
CA GLU A 657 6.45 14.86 15.14
C GLU A 657 7.28 14.36 13.95
N LEU A 658 8.07 15.24 13.32
CA LEU A 658 9.00 14.87 12.24
C LEU A 658 10.06 13.87 12.70
N VAL A 659 10.65 14.08 13.87
CA VAL A 659 11.66 13.18 14.44
C VAL A 659 11.02 11.83 14.75
N ALA A 660 9.86 11.79 15.39
CA ALA A 660 9.16 10.54 15.70
C ALA A 660 8.80 9.73 14.44
N THR A 661 8.29 10.38 13.40
CA THR A 661 8.01 9.74 12.11
C THR A 661 9.28 9.26 11.41
N THR A 662 10.37 10.03 11.46
CA THR A 662 11.65 9.64 10.87
C THR A 662 12.24 8.41 11.59
N GLU A 663 12.19 8.38 12.92
CA GLU A 663 12.63 7.22 13.70
C GLU A 663 11.78 5.98 13.39
N PHE A 664 10.46 6.16 13.24
CA PHE A 664 9.53 5.11 12.84
C PHE A 664 9.91 4.51 11.48
N LEU A 665 10.02 5.34 10.45
CA LEU A 665 10.42 4.90 9.12
C LEU A 665 11.80 4.22 9.16
N TRP A 666 12.75 4.76 9.92
CA TRP A 666 14.07 4.14 10.08
C TRP A 666 13.99 2.74 10.75
N ARG A 667 13.15 2.55 11.76
CA ARG A 667 12.91 1.23 12.39
C ARG A 667 12.34 0.24 11.38
N ARG A 668 11.36 0.66 10.58
CA ARG A 668 10.74 -0.18 9.53
C ARG A 668 11.75 -0.54 8.43
N LYS A 669 12.60 0.41 8.02
CA LYS A 669 13.72 0.14 7.08
C LYS A 669 14.63 -0.96 7.61
N LYS A 670 15.01 -0.88 8.88
CA LYS A 670 15.92 -1.85 9.51
C LYS A 670 15.31 -3.26 9.60
N GLN A 671 13.98 -3.36 9.60
CA GLN A 671 13.23 -4.62 9.54
C GLN A 671 13.07 -5.16 8.11
N GLY A 672 13.63 -4.50 7.09
CA GLY A 672 13.51 -4.93 5.70
C GLY A 672 12.15 -4.63 5.05
N ARG A 673 11.33 -3.77 5.67
CA ARG A 673 9.99 -3.45 5.17
C ARG A 673 10.00 -2.42 4.02
N PRO A 674 9.01 -2.45 3.10
CA PRO A 674 8.94 -1.53 1.98
C PRO A 674 8.58 -0.10 2.42
N LEU A 675 9.61 0.75 2.53
CA LEU A 675 9.46 2.11 3.05
C LEU A 675 8.50 2.98 2.25
N LEU A 676 8.51 2.88 0.91
CA LEU A 676 7.69 3.72 0.06
C LEU A 676 6.20 3.45 0.31
N ARG A 677 5.81 2.18 0.45
CA ARG A 677 4.45 1.78 0.80
C ARG A 677 4.09 2.28 2.20
N ILE A 678 4.93 1.99 3.19
CA ILE A 678 4.70 2.41 4.59
C ILE A 678 4.62 3.93 4.73
N PHE A 679 5.35 4.68 3.91
CA PHE A 679 5.29 6.15 3.91
C PHE A 679 3.86 6.65 3.60
N PHE A 680 3.18 6.05 2.63
CA PHE A 680 1.83 6.45 2.23
C PHE A 680 0.71 5.78 3.05
N THR A 681 0.88 4.53 3.46
CA THR A 681 -0.18 3.75 4.13
C THR A 681 0.00 3.61 5.64
N GLY A 682 1.18 3.88 6.16
CA GLY A 682 1.54 3.65 7.56
C GLY A 682 1.68 2.17 7.93
N ASP A 683 2.20 1.93 9.13
CA ASP A 683 2.36 0.58 9.70
C ASP A 683 2.18 0.61 11.23
N THR A 684 2.21 -0.57 11.86
CA THR A 684 2.25 -0.75 13.31
C THR A 684 3.65 -0.52 13.87
N ASP A 685 3.77 -0.38 15.20
CA ASP A 685 5.07 -0.36 15.87
C ASP A 685 5.10 -1.19 17.17
N THR A 686 6.23 -1.25 17.85
CA THR A 686 6.36 -1.95 19.14
C THR A 686 5.69 -1.16 20.27
N GLY A 687 4.79 -1.80 21.02
CA GLY A 687 4.09 -1.16 22.14
C GLY A 687 2.59 -1.39 22.04
N ALA A 688 1.91 -1.29 23.18
CA ALA A 688 0.46 -1.33 23.24
C ALA A 688 -0.12 0.06 23.01
N TRP A 689 -1.39 0.10 22.65
CA TRP A 689 -2.15 1.33 22.67
C TRP A 689 -2.39 1.74 24.13
N GLU A 690 -1.83 2.87 24.54
CA GLU A 690 -1.99 3.41 25.89
C GLU A 690 -2.94 4.60 25.90
N GLY A 691 -4.22 4.33 26.15
CA GLY A 691 -5.24 5.36 26.39
C GLY A 691 -5.64 6.16 25.15
N ASP A 692 -6.89 6.61 25.12
CA ASP A 692 -7.42 7.39 24.01
C ASP A 692 -8.07 8.70 24.45
N GLU A 693 -7.70 9.76 23.71
CA GLU A 693 -8.53 10.86 23.23
C GLU A 693 -9.15 11.88 24.22
N ARG A 694 -9.09 11.68 25.54
CA ARG A 694 -9.70 12.62 26.51
C ARG A 694 -8.81 13.81 26.91
N GLU A 695 -7.93 14.23 26.01
CA GLU A 695 -6.99 15.33 26.25
C GLU A 695 -7.72 16.61 26.71
N PHE A 696 -8.88 16.88 26.12
CA PHE A 696 -9.71 18.06 26.37
C PHE A 696 -10.76 17.88 27.46
N GLU A 697 -10.91 16.69 28.06
CA GLU A 697 -11.74 16.52 29.26
C GLU A 697 -11.03 17.02 30.53
N ARG A 698 -9.74 17.31 30.43
CA ARG A 698 -8.92 17.89 31.49
C ARG A 698 -9.21 19.38 31.66
N GLY A 699 -8.87 19.94 32.83
CA GLY A 699 -9.07 21.37 33.10
C GLY A 699 -8.37 22.27 32.07
N PRO A 700 -8.98 23.40 31.66
CA PRO A 700 -8.49 24.23 30.55
C PRO A 700 -7.08 24.79 30.79
N ILE A 701 -6.73 25.08 32.05
CA ILE A 701 -5.39 25.55 32.44
C ILE A 701 -4.33 24.47 32.19
N THR A 702 -4.65 23.20 32.47
CA THR A 702 -3.74 22.08 32.25
C THR A 702 -3.51 21.87 30.76
N VAL A 703 -4.59 21.88 29.97
CA VAL A 703 -4.51 21.79 28.51
C VAL A 703 -3.65 22.91 27.93
N PHE A 704 -3.87 24.15 28.37
CA PHE A 704 -3.09 25.31 27.90
C PHE A 704 -1.61 25.22 28.32
N LYS A 705 -1.31 24.73 29.52
CA LYS A 705 0.07 24.48 29.96
C LYS A 705 0.75 23.42 29.09
N ASP A 706 0.07 22.30 28.81
CA ASP A 706 0.58 21.23 27.95
C ASP A 706 0.81 21.72 26.52
N MET A 707 -0.06 22.59 26.00
CA MET A 707 0.09 23.22 24.69
C MET A 707 1.36 24.07 24.58
N ILE A 708 1.76 24.78 25.64
CA ILE A 708 2.92 25.69 25.61
C ILE A 708 4.21 24.96 26.00
N ALA A 709 4.14 24.03 26.95
CA ALA A 709 5.31 23.37 27.53
C ALA A 709 5.61 22.00 26.90
N GLY A 710 4.74 21.49 26.03
CA GLY A 710 4.90 20.22 25.36
C GLY A 710 6.08 20.25 24.40
N GLY A 711 7.17 19.53 24.71
CA GLY A 711 8.34 19.40 23.84
C GLY A 711 9.19 20.67 23.63
N VAL A 712 8.65 21.83 24.02
CA VAL A 712 9.28 23.15 23.87
C VAL A 712 9.71 23.70 25.23
N THR A 713 10.98 24.02 25.36
CA THR A 713 11.52 24.71 26.54
C THR A 713 12.45 25.85 26.14
N LEU A 714 12.33 26.99 26.84
CA LEU A 714 13.15 28.18 26.66
C LEU A 714 14.12 28.36 27.86
N PRO A 715 15.35 27.78 27.77
CA PRO A 715 16.42 28.07 28.71
C PRO A 715 16.73 29.56 28.78
N TRP A 716 17.05 30.07 29.98
CA TRP A 716 17.34 31.49 30.19
C TRP A 716 18.49 31.99 29.31
N ASN A 717 19.49 31.14 29.01
CA ASN A 717 20.62 31.53 28.15
C ASN A 717 20.18 31.74 26.70
N LEU A 718 19.26 30.93 26.18
CA LEU A 718 18.66 31.15 24.85
C LEU A 718 17.69 32.33 24.86
N ALA A 719 16.96 32.54 25.96
CA ALA A 719 16.10 33.71 26.12
C ALA A 719 16.89 35.02 26.02
N LEU A 720 18.13 35.05 26.53
CA LEU A 720 19.02 36.22 26.40
C LEU A 720 19.58 36.42 24.98
N CYS A 721 19.58 35.40 24.11
CA CYS A 721 19.97 35.57 22.71
C CYS A 721 18.88 36.27 21.87
N ILE A 722 17.61 36.19 22.28
CA ILE A 722 16.49 36.86 21.58
C ILE A 722 16.70 38.39 21.51
N PRO A 723 16.89 39.12 22.63
CA PRO A 723 17.11 40.55 22.57
C PRO A 723 18.39 40.92 21.81
N VAL A 724 19.43 40.06 21.82
CA VAL A 724 20.64 40.27 21.01
C VAL A 724 20.31 40.20 19.51
N GLY A 725 19.53 39.20 19.08
CA GLY A 725 19.08 39.09 17.69
C GLY A 725 18.21 40.28 17.24
N VAL A 726 17.24 40.68 18.07
CA VAL A 726 16.38 41.86 17.81
C VAL A 726 17.22 43.15 17.75
N TRP A 727 18.20 43.30 18.65
CA TRP A 727 19.11 44.44 18.65
C TRP A 727 19.90 44.53 17.35
N LEU A 728 20.49 43.41 16.90
CA LEU A 728 21.24 43.32 15.64
C LEU A 728 20.37 43.67 14.43
N MET A 729 19.10 43.24 14.40
CA MET A 729 18.16 43.64 13.36
C MET A 729 17.81 45.13 13.36
N SER A 730 18.00 45.80 14.50
CA SER A 730 17.59 47.19 14.75
C SER A 730 18.75 48.18 14.84
N THR A 731 19.97 47.80 14.43
CA THR A 731 21.16 48.67 14.51
C THR A 731 21.02 49.95 13.71
N ARG A 732 20.29 49.90 12.58
CA ARG A 732 19.90 51.07 11.77
C ARG A 732 19.16 52.13 12.58
N LEU A 733 18.23 51.68 13.43
CA LEU A 733 17.39 52.56 14.26
C LEU A 733 18.10 53.00 15.54
N THR A 734 18.90 52.12 16.14
CA THR A 734 19.48 52.31 17.48
C THR A 734 20.85 52.97 17.45
N LEU A 735 21.70 52.59 16.50
CA LEU A 735 23.09 53.05 16.38
C LEU A 735 23.30 53.98 15.18
N GLY A 736 22.28 54.18 14.33
CA GLY A 736 22.40 54.95 13.10
C GLY A 736 23.38 54.33 12.10
N THR A 737 23.60 53.02 12.16
CA THR A 737 24.49 52.32 11.21
C THR A 737 23.85 52.25 9.83
N GLU A 738 24.62 52.58 8.81
CA GLU A 738 24.18 52.56 7.41
C GLU A 738 25.06 51.62 6.57
N GLY A 739 24.62 51.36 5.33
CA GLY A 739 25.38 50.59 4.34
C GLY A 739 25.55 49.11 4.67
N SER A 740 26.65 48.52 4.21
CA SER A 740 26.92 47.08 4.28
C SER A 740 27.02 46.53 5.72
N THR A 741 27.50 47.35 6.67
CA THR A 741 27.60 46.95 8.08
C THR A 741 26.21 46.67 8.67
N ALA A 742 25.26 47.58 8.43
CA ALA A 742 23.88 47.40 8.88
C ALA A 742 23.17 46.22 8.21
N ASN A 743 23.50 45.94 6.94
CA ASN A 743 23.00 44.74 6.23
C ASN A 743 23.50 43.46 6.90
N ALA A 744 24.80 43.40 7.21
CA ALA A 744 25.39 42.25 7.87
C ALA A 744 24.80 42.00 9.25
N ASP A 745 24.66 43.04 10.08
CA ASP A 745 24.04 42.93 11.40
C ASP A 745 22.59 42.46 11.30
N HIS A 746 21.82 42.97 10.34
CA HIS A 746 20.42 42.58 10.14
C HIS A 746 20.28 41.11 9.73
N VAL A 747 21.09 40.65 8.76
CA VAL A 747 21.13 39.23 8.34
C VAL A 747 21.48 38.33 9.53
N VAL A 748 22.55 38.67 10.27
CA VAL A 748 22.97 37.88 11.42
C VAL A 748 21.89 37.87 12.50
N GLY A 749 21.25 39.01 12.79
CA GLY A 749 20.17 39.12 13.76
C GLY A 749 18.96 38.23 13.42
N ALA A 750 18.52 38.23 12.16
CA ALA A 750 17.41 37.38 11.70
C ALA A 750 17.76 35.87 11.80
N LEU A 751 18.99 35.49 11.44
CA LEU A 751 19.48 34.11 11.58
C LEU A 751 19.62 33.70 13.04
N VAL A 752 20.07 34.60 13.92
CA VAL A 752 20.14 34.36 15.37
C VAL A 752 18.75 34.04 15.92
N LEU A 753 17.73 34.84 15.60
CA LEU A 753 16.36 34.58 16.06
C LEU A 753 15.85 33.23 15.56
N THR A 754 16.12 32.92 14.29
CA THR A 754 15.76 31.63 13.69
C THR A 754 16.37 30.45 14.44
N VAL A 755 17.67 30.52 14.70
CA VAL A 755 18.42 29.48 15.42
C VAL A 755 17.92 29.35 16.86
N VAL A 756 17.70 30.47 17.55
CA VAL A 756 17.23 30.49 18.95
C VAL A 756 15.85 29.84 19.06
N VAL A 757 14.90 30.22 18.20
CA VAL A 757 13.54 29.67 18.24
C VAL A 757 13.54 28.19 17.86
N THR A 758 14.27 27.78 16.83
CA THR A 758 14.43 26.36 16.48
C THR A 758 15.02 25.57 17.64
N ALA A 759 16.01 26.14 18.34
CA ALA A 759 16.64 25.50 19.50
C ALA A 759 15.76 25.48 20.75
N THR A 760 14.52 26.02 20.73
CA THR A 760 13.56 25.87 21.84
C THR A 760 12.90 24.50 21.89
N ALA A 761 12.79 23.80 20.75
CA ALA A 761 12.45 22.38 20.76
C ALA A 761 13.57 21.59 21.45
N GLU A 762 13.24 20.69 22.36
CA GLU A 762 14.26 19.82 22.96
C GLU A 762 14.86 18.88 21.90
N SER A 763 14.06 18.34 20.98
CA SER A 763 14.55 17.55 19.84
C SER A 763 15.49 18.33 18.90
N GLY A 764 15.28 19.66 18.78
CA GLY A 764 16.08 20.59 17.97
C GLY A 764 17.21 21.30 18.73
N ARG A 765 17.46 20.95 20.01
CA ARG A 765 18.33 21.75 20.91
C ARG A 765 19.75 21.96 20.37
N MET A 766 20.27 21.01 19.61
CA MET A 766 21.60 21.07 19.00
C MET A 766 21.75 22.27 18.04
N ALA A 767 20.65 22.78 17.48
CA ALA A 767 20.66 23.94 16.59
C ALA A 767 21.31 25.17 17.23
N ARG A 768 21.30 25.30 18.58
CA ARG A 768 21.93 26.42 19.30
C ARG A 768 23.41 26.62 18.95
N TYR A 769 24.13 25.56 18.56
CA TYR A 769 25.53 25.68 18.19
C TYR A 769 25.76 26.43 16.88
N ALA A 770 24.73 26.61 16.05
CA ALA A 770 24.78 27.52 14.91
C ALA A 770 24.94 29.00 15.32
N LEU A 771 24.70 29.34 16.59
CA LEU A 771 25.03 30.67 17.13
C LEU A 771 26.55 30.92 17.21
N VAL A 772 27.38 29.88 17.26
CA VAL A 772 28.83 30.02 17.30
C VAL A 772 29.38 30.62 16.02
N PRO A 773 29.14 30.05 14.81
CA PRO A 773 29.59 30.68 13.58
C PRO A 773 28.96 32.06 13.33
N LEU A 774 27.70 32.28 13.73
CA LEU A 774 27.06 33.60 13.63
C LEU A 774 27.75 34.63 14.56
N GLY A 775 28.08 34.24 15.79
CA GLY A 775 28.83 35.08 16.71
C GLY A 775 30.25 35.36 16.20
N LEU A 776 30.93 34.36 15.63
CA LEU A 776 32.25 34.52 15.00
C LEU A 776 32.21 35.47 13.80
N ALA A 777 31.12 35.48 13.03
CA ALA A 777 30.94 36.44 11.95
C ALA A 777 30.95 37.89 12.48
N LEU A 778 30.29 38.15 13.61
CA LEU A 778 30.27 39.49 14.23
C LEU A 778 31.65 39.96 14.74
N PHE A 779 32.62 39.05 14.91
CA PHE A 779 34.01 39.41 15.21
C PHE A 779 34.78 39.89 13.98
N THR A 780 34.33 39.57 12.77
CA THR A 780 35.07 39.84 11.52
C THR A 780 34.38 40.89 10.65
N THR A 781 33.05 40.86 10.56
CA THR A 781 32.25 41.76 9.72
C THR A 781 32.50 43.25 9.95
N PRO A 782 32.58 43.80 11.18
CA PRO A 782 32.76 45.24 11.35
C PRO A 782 34.13 45.74 10.87
N PHE A 783 35.17 44.89 10.90
CA PHE A 783 36.50 45.24 10.39
C PHE A 783 36.58 45.14 8.85
N LEU A 784 35.94 44.12 8.27
CA LEU A 784 35.91 43.93 6.82
C LEU A 784 35.10 45.03 6.10
N LEU A 785 34.07 45.54 6.76
CA LEU A 785 33.13 46.51 6.18
C LEU A 785 33.40 47.96 6.59
N GLY A 786 34.45 48.21 7.40
CA GLY A 786 34.86 49.56 7.80
C GLY A 786 33.87 50.26 8.73
N ALA A 787 33.35 49.55 9.73
CA ALA A 787 32.34 50.05 10.65
C ALA A 787 32.86 51.12 11.64
N PRO A 788 32.02 52.08 12.08
CA PRO A 788 32.35 53.02 13.15
C PRO A 788 32.69 52.31 14.47
N LEU A 789 33.51 52.95 15.32
CA LEU A 789 33.98 52.35 16.58
C LEU A 789 32.84 51.85 17.49
N VAL A 790 31.73 52.59 17.56
CA VAL A 790 30.55 52.20 18.37
C VAL A 790 29.93 50.90 17.84
N SER A 791 29.82 50.77 16.52
CA SER A 791 29.30 49.58 15.85
C SER A 791 30.26 48.40 16.02
N VAL A 792 31.58 48.62 15.90
CA VAL A 792 32.60 47.59 16.16
C VAL A 792 32.44 47.01 17.57
N VAL A 793 32.38 47.87 18.60
CA VAL A 793 32.23 47.43 19.99
C VAL A 793 30.90 46.68 20.17
N SER A 794 29.80 47.19 19.60
CA SER A 794 28.49 46.53 19.66
C SER A 794 28.53 45.12 19.04
N SER A 795 29.05 44.98 17.81
CA SER A 795 29.13 43.69 17.11
C SER A 795 30.03 42.69 17.88
N LEU A 796 31.17 43.14 18.42
CA LEU A 796 32.06 42.30 19.24
C LEU A 796 31.37 41.79 20.51
N LEU A 797 30.64 42.67 21.22
CA LEU A 797 29.89 42.29 22.42
C LEU A 797 28.77 41.30 22.10
N CYS A 798 28.00 41.57 21.03
CA CYS A 798 26.96 40.66 20.56
C CYS A 798 27.54 39.29 20.18
N GLY A 799 28.66 39.27 19.44
CA GLY A 799 29.36 38.05 19.07
C GLY A 799 29.83 37.24 20.28
N ALA A 800 30.45 37.88 21.26
CA ALA A 800 30.89 37.24 22.50
C ALA A 800 29.71 36.66 23.30
N LEU A 801 28.61 37.42 23.41
CA LEU A 801 27.40 36.98 24.10
C LEU A 801 26.77 35.76 23.43
N LEU A 802 26.60 35.78 22.10
CA LEU A 802 26.00 34.66 21.36
C LEU A 802 26.81 33.37 21.51
N ILE A 803 28.14 33.46 21.40
CA ILE A 803 29.02 32.31 21.60
C ILE A 803 28.89 31.81 23.04
N GLY A 804 29.09 32.67 24.03
CA GLY A 804 29.07 32.29 25.44
C GLY A 804 27.74 31.67 25.89
N LEU A 805 26.62 32.25 25.45
CA LEU A 805 25.28 31.77 25.79
C LEU A 805 24.92 30.44 25.10
N SER A 806 25.50 30.15 23.93
CA SER A 806 25.23 28.90 23.19
C SER A 806 25.90 27.65 23.77
N LEU A 807 26.98 27.81 24.54
CA LEU A 807 27.78 26.69 25.06
C LEU A 807 27.14 25.97 26.24
N ARG A 808 26.30 26.66 27.02
CA ARG A 808 25.67 26.08 28.21
C ARG A 808 24.56 25.09 27.82
N LYS A 809 24.67 23.86 28.34
CA LYS A 809 23.63 22.84 28.21
C LYS A 809 22.40 23.23 29.04
N GLY A 810 21.23 23.20 28.40
CA GLY A 810 19.93 23.39 29.06
C GLY A 810 19.49 22.12 29.79
N HIS A 811 18.40 22.21 30.55
CA HIS A 811 17.73 21.05 31.12
C HIS A 811 16.79 20.45 30.06
N ILE A 812 16.86 19.13 29.86
CA ILE A 812 15.95 18.36 29.00
C ILE A 812 14.90 17.75 29.92
N ARG A 813 13.61 17.95 29.64
CA ARG A 813 12.52 17.49 30.51
C ARG A 813 11.97 16.14 30.11
N ALA A 814 11.93 15.85 28.81
CA ALA A 814 11.31 14.63 28.29
C ALA A 814 12.35 13.64 27.72
N SER A 815 11.96 12.36 27.68
CA SER A 815 12.66 11.31 26.92
C SER A 815 12.17 11.25 25.47
N TYR A 816 13.09 11.17 24.52
CA TYR A 816 12.86 11.10 23.06
C TYR A 816 13.37 9.78 22.47
N GLY A 817 13.53 8.75 23.29
CA GLY A 817 13.90 7.41 22.86
C GLY A 817 15.34 7.35 22.31
N LYS A 818 15.51 6.97 21.04
CA LYS A 818 16.86 6.89 20.45
C LYS A 818 17.42 8.27 20.12
N TRP A 819 16.57 9.28 20.00
CA TRP A 819 16.95 10.64 19.70
C TRP A 819 17.68 11.33 20.85
N ASP A 820 17.54 10.86 22.09
CA ASP A 820 18.23 11.41 23.27
C ASP A 820 19.75 11.55 23.08
N LYS A 821 20.35 10.68 22.26
CA LYS A 821 21.80 10.71 21.95
C LYS A 821 22.22 11.93 21.12
N PHE A 822 21.28 12.54 20.39
CA PHE A 822 21.49 13.72 19.56
C PHE A 822 21.07 15.02 20.25
N ILE A 823 20.43 14.94 21.42
CA ILE A 823 20.07 16.11 22.22
C ILE A 823 21.27 16.48 23.12
N VAL A 824 21.68 17.76 23.10
CA VAL A 824 22.91 18.25 23.77
C VAL A 824 22.62 19.42 24.68
#